data_AF-A0A134B277-F1
#
_entry.id   AF-A0A134B277-F1
#
_cell.length_a   1.000
_cell.length_b   1.000
_cell.length_c   1.000
_cell.angle_alpha   90.00
_cell.angle_beta   90.00
_cell.angle_gamma   90.00
#
_symmetry.space_group_name_H-M   'P 1'
#
loop_
_entity.id
_entity.type
_entity.pdbx_description
1 polymer ?
#
loop_
_entity_poly.entity_id
_entity_poly.type
_entity_poly.pdbx_seq_one_letter_code
_entity_poly.pdbx_strand_id
1 'polypeptide(L)'
;MTLIKACNKIINYMKKLTNKHLWLIVGLLTISMQGMGQKVTHNITGTLISDDNDKPLEYAEVLISDISNNTIKSVLTDEKGTFSIDLEKGMYILRYKELGEILKRDTIDFTNDKNLGIIRLPIVNKKLQEVTVVGMKRIITFNENSLVYNVRNSPYANGFKANDVIKNIPGINPSNPEEISLVGKDNVIVLINGRKTNLKGRNLVNYLNSIPSDDLDKIEIVTNPSSAFSASGNTGVLNIVLKNRKNLGLDGSLNIGYLQRRKTSFEKGGNITVSNNWLTVEYGLGYWKEKRMHDVRNCFEYIDYTKLINNKTYQKSDYISQNLNTNIFLNNKMNIGFMSSFNYMDEDGMSDVYQEKFGSRKYFSSEKTRSNNRYKGFSFSPYYEWNIDSLGKKLLINYNYNLAKNMSNSSYTSDNQLELSNSLYDNSYFVNTLNMNLTLPFSWIRFELGGEYAHYHTDNYSRYNIVDDFLYKESIGSFYADISKTWKKMFLKLGVRYEHTKSEGFPREETNHFSKSYANWFPFIDISYKSGDNSVLYLGYSKRINRPEMMQLNPARTYSDAYTYLAGNSLLKPSLMDYLEFRYQYKTLSIGVSYMYTSDGIGLLVNDNENSQTEQTYSNCISTNSLMGNVSYIYSHNRCNAAIQLSVNYNKSKSSDLSLNSGALEGFCSFVTTNLSYRIGSKGLAYARYLYYFPGQEQYIHYNSFQNLSIGFNWVLMKNKLILDVNVNDLFGTYYNRNHVVYENCVFNNRNDYDNRCLNIKLTYKFGNHKVKHNNVDINISNNRLPNINK
;
A
#
# COMPACT_ATOMS: atom_id res chain seq x y z
N MET A 1 -12.79 -5.20 -33.97
CA MET A 1 -12.13 -5.39 -35.29
C MET A 1 -11.40 -4.14 -35.81
N THR A 2 -11.71 -2.94 -35.29
CA THR A 2 -11.12 -1.65 -35.71
C THR A 2 -9.75 -1.36 -35.06
N LEU A 3 -9.50 -1.83 -33.84
CA LEU A 3 -8.20 -1.67 -33.15
C LEU A 3 -7.05 -2.48 -33.78
N ILE A 4 -7.34 -3.69 -34.29
CA ILE A 4 -6.33 -4.55 -34.94
C ILE A 4 -5.86 -3.92 -36.26
N LYS A 5 -6.77 -3.27 -36.99
CA LYS A 5 -6.43 -2.52 -38.22
C LYS A 5 -5.60 -1.26 -37.92
N ALA A 6 -5.83 -0.60 -36.77
CA ALA A 6 -5.03 0.54 -36.34
C ALA A 6 -3.60 0.13 -35.92
N CYS A 7 -3.47 -0.95 -35.13
CA CYS A 7 -2.16 -1.48 -34.73
C CYS A 7 -1.33 -1.98 -35.92
N ASN A 8 -1.95 -2.67 -36.89
CA ASN A 8 -1.24 -3.12 -38.09
C ASN A 8 -0.80 -1.96 -39.00
N LYS A 9 -1.55 -0.86 -39.04
CA LYS A 9 -1.13 0.37 -39.75
C LYS A 9 0.08 1.03 -39.07
N ILE A 10 0.10 1.08 -37.73
CA ILE A 10 1.22 1.67 -36.96
C ILE A 10 2.49 0.81 -37.07
N ILE A 11 2.37 -0.52 -37.00
CA ILE A 11 3.51 -1.45 -37.15
C ILE A 11 4.11 -1.36 -38.56
N ASN A 12 3.28 -1.25 -39.60
CA ASN A 12 3.77 -1.06 -40.97
C ASN A 12 4.38 0.33 -41.22
N TYR A 13 3.90 1.36 -40.51
CA TYR A 13 4.51 2.70 -40.57
C TYR A 13 5.89 2.72 -39.88
N MET A 14 6.03 2.04 -38.73
CA MET A 14 7.32 1.93 -38.01
C MET A 14 8.34 1.08 -38.78
N LYS A 15 7.93 0.00 -39.45
CA LYS A 15 8.82 -0.80 -40.32
C LYS A 15 9.31 -0.04 -41.56
N LYS A 16 8.53 0.92 -42.07
CA LYS A 16 8.94 1.77 -43.21
C LYS A 16 9.90 2.89 -42.81
N LEU A 17 9.86 3.36 -41.56
CA LEU A 17 10.75 4.39 -41.02
C LEU A 17 12.14 3.85 -40.64
N THR A 18 12.26 2.59 -40.23
CA THR A 18 13.55 2.01 -39.81
C THR A 18 14.46 1.59 -40.97
N ASN A 19 13.91 1.19 -42.12
CA ASN A 19 14.73 0.69 -43.24
C ASN A 19 15.26 1.77 -44.20
N LYS A 20 14.69 3.00 -44.23
CA LYS A 20 15.15 4.08 -45.12
C LYS A 20 16.28 4.94 -44.55
N HIS A 21 16.49 4.94 -43.23
CA HIS A 21 17.55 5.74 -42.59
C HIS A 21 18.82 4.94 -42.26
N LEU A 22 18.74 3.60 -42.20
CA LEU A 22 19.90 2.76 -41.86
C LEU A 22 20.94 2.72 -42.99
N TRP A 23 20.52 2.74 -44.26
CA TRP A 23 21.43 2.75 -45.41
C TRP A 23 22.02 4.13 -45.72
N LEU A 24 21.34 5.23 -45.33
CA LEU A 24 21.87 6.58 -45.47
C LEU A 24 22.94 6.90 -44.41
N ILE A 25 22.81 6.31 -43.21
CA ILE A 25 23.81 6.46 -42.13
C ILE A 25 25.04 5.58 -42.38
N VAL A 26 24.89 4.41 -43.00
CA VAL A 26 26.02 3.55 -43.41
C VAL A 26 26.75 4.11 -44.66
N GLY A 27 26.04 4.83 -45.55
CA GLY A 27 26.64 5.50 -46.72
C GLY A 27 27.32 6.84 -46.44
N LEU A 28 26.99 7.53 -45.34
CA LEU A 28 27.66 8.78 -44.92
C LEU A 28 28.90 8.55 -44.03
N LEU A 29 29.18 7.30 -43.64
CA LEU A 29 30.35 6.94 -42.81
C LEU A 29 31.58 6.48 -43.63
N THR A 30 31.51 6.42 -44.97
CA THR A 30 32.60 5.90 -45.81
C THR A 30 33.26 6.94 -46.75
N ILE A 31 32.96 8.23 -46.62
CA ILE A 31 33.65 9.30 -47.36
C ILE A 31 34.16 10.37 -46.40
N SER A 32 35.29 10.10 -45.75
CA SER A 32 36.18 11.12 -45.17
C SER A 32 37.57 10.52 -44.93
N MET A 33 38.23 10.04 -46.00
CA MET A 33 39.68 9.94 -46.03
C MET A 33 40.23 11.31 -46.45
N GLN A 34 40.60 12.13 -45.46
CA GLN A 34 41.55 13.23 -45.65
C GLN A 34 42.86 12.82 -45.00
N GLY A 35 43.95 13.06 -45.73
CA GLY A 35 45.30 12.64 -45.35
C GLY A 35 45.72 13.15 -43.98
N MET A 36 46.20 12.23 -43.14
CA MET A 36 46.99 12.58 -41.97
C MET A 36 48.37 13.01 -42.44
N GLY A 37 48.60 14.31 -42.58
CA GLY A 37 49.93 14.85 -42.41
C GLY A 37 50.36 14.60 -40.97
N GLN A 38 51.45 13.87 -40.75
CA GLN A 38 52.05 13.78 -39.41
C GLN A 38 52.52 15.18 -39.00
N LYS A 39 51.76 15.82 -38.13
CA LYS A 39 52.25 16.95 -37.33
C LYS A 39 53.32 16.39 -36.39
N VAL A 40 54.57 16.77 -36.62
CA VAL A 40 55.69 16.44 -35.73
C VAL A 40 55.39 17.08 -34.39
N THR A 41 55.08 16.25 -33.40
CA THR A 41 54.89 16.67 -32.02
C THR A 41 56.15 16.33 -31.24
N HIS A 42 56.41 17.15 -30.23
CA HIS A 42 57.55 17.04 -29.33
C HIS A 42 57.02 16.89 -27.90
N ASN A 43 57.77 16.20 -27.05
CA ASN A 43 57.32 15.87 -25.70
C ASN A 43 57.84 16.87 -24.66
N ILE A 44 56.92 17.42 -23.86
CA ILE A 44 57.23 18.15 -22.63
C ILE A 44 57.02 17.24 -21.43
N THR A 45 58.04 17.11 -20.59
CA THR A 45 57.95 16.42 -19.30
C THR A 45 58.26 17.34 -18.14
N GLY A 46 57.77 17.02 -16.96
CA GLY A 46 58.11 17.72 -15.72
C GLY A 46 57.55 17.01 -14.50
N THR A 47 58.05 17.36 -13.32
CA THR A 47 57.60 16.81 -12.04
C THR A 47 57.13 17.94 -11.12
N LEU A 48 55.89 17.87 -10.66
CA LEU A 48 55.30 18.81 -9.71
C LEU A 48 55.52 18.30 -8.29
N ILE A 49 56.12 19.15 -7.45
CA ILE A 49 56.26 18.88 -6.01
C ILE A 49 55.74 20.06 -5.19
N SER A 50 55.37 19.75 -3.96
CA SER A 50 54.96 20.73 -2.96
C SER A 50 56.16 21.50 -2.41
N ASP A 51 56.00 22.82 -2.27
CA ASP A 51 57.03 23.73 -1.73
C ASP A 51 57.38 23.46 -0.26
N ASP A 52 56.45 22.93 0.53
CA ASP A 52 56.59 22.84 1.99
C ASP A 52 57.26 21.54 2.46
N ASN A 53 57.20 20.47 1.66
CA ASN A 53 57.61 19.14 2.12
C ASN A 53 58.25 18.27 1.02
N ASP A 54 58.56 18.85 -0.15
CA ASP A 54 59.09 18.18 -1.34
C ASP A 54 58.30 16.90 -1.73
N LYS A 55 57.03 16.78 -1.31
CA LYS A 55 56.19 15.64 -1.70
C LYS A 55 55.69 15.83 -3.13
N PRO A 56 55.60 14.75 -3.93
CA PRO A 56 54.96 14.81 -5.24
C PRO A 56 53.51 15.29 -5.15
N LEU A 57 53.11 16.17 -6.06
CA LEU A 57 51.72 16.59 -6.20
C LEU A 57 51.01 15.64 -7.15
N GLU A 58 50.32 14.66 -6.58
CA GLU A 58 49.56 13.64 -7.32
C GLU A 58 48.28 14.25 -7.91
N TYR A 59 47.94 13.88 -9.15
CA TYR A 59 46.72 14.30 -9.85
C TYR A 59 46.52 15.82 -9.99
N ALA A 60 47.60 16.61 -9.93
CA ALA A 60 47.57 18.03 -10.25
C ALA A 60 47.42 18.24 -11.76
N GLU A 61 46.64 19.23 -12.17
CA GLU A 61 46.32 19.50 -13.58
C GLU A 61 47.33 20.48 -14.19
N VAL A 62 47.97 20.09 -15.29
CA VAL A 62 48.78 20.96 -16.14
C VAL A 62 47.95 21.34 -17.37
N LEU A 63 47.38 22.54 -17.33
CA LEU A 63 46.58 23.09 -18.42
C LEU A 63 47.46 23.91 -19.35
N ILE A 64 47.47 23.58 -20.64
CA ILE A 64 48.20 24.31 -21.66
C ILE A 64 47.24 25.10 -22.54
N SER A 65 47.51 26.39 -22.69
CA SER A 65 46.81 27.26 -23.65
C SER A 65 47.77 27.90 -24.63
N ASP A 66 47.24 28.35 -25.76
CA ASP A 66 47.93 29.32 -26.60
C ASP A 66 48.10 30.67 -25.86
N ILE A 67 48.85 31.58 -26.45
CA ILE A 67 49.01 32.97 -25.99
C ILE A 67 47.68 33.76 -25.97
N SER A 68 46.65 33.30 -26.67
CA SER A 68 45.29 33.88 -26.71
C SER A 68 44.37 33.30 -25.63
N ASN A 69 44.91 32.49 -24.71
CA ASN A 69 44.20 31.78 -23.63
C ASN A 69 43.21 30.68 -24.06
N ASN A 70 43.23 30.24 -25.31
CA ASN A 70 42.46 29.06 -25.71
C ASN A 70 43.14 27.80 -25.20
N THR A 71 42.39 26.98 -24.47
CA THR A 71 42.91 25.70 -23.94
C THR A 71 43.17 24.74 -25.10
N ILE A 72 44.39 24.23 -25.17
CA ILE A 72 44.84 23.28 -26.19
C ILE A 72 44.77 21.85 -25.66
N LYS A 73 45.38 21.62 -24.50
CA LYS A 73 45.42 20.32 -23.84
C LYS A 73 45.47 20.48 -22.32
N SER A 74 45.08 19.42 -21.63
CA SER A 74 45.22 19.28 -20.19
C SER A 74 45.72 17.88 -19.86
N VAL A 75 46.64 17.75 -18.93
CA VAL A 75 47.17 16.47 -18.44
C VAL A 75 47.24 16.50 -16.91
N LEU A 76 47.02 15.35 -16.28
CA LEU A 76 47.19 15.18 -14.84
C LEU A 76 48.56 14.58 -14.54
N THR A 77 49.17 14.96 -13.41
CA THR A 77 50.36 14.28 -12.88
C THR A 77 50.02 12.90 -12.35
N ASP A 78 50.99 11.99 -12.42
CA ASP A 78 50.92 10.65 -11.82
C ASP A 78 51.17 10.66 -10.29
N GLU A 79 51.19 9.46 -9.68
CA GLU A 79 51.49 9.26 -8.25
C GLU A 79 52.90 9.75 -7.84
N LYS A 80 53.80 9.97 -8.81
CA LYS A 80 55.14 10.52 -8.60
C LYS A 80 55.20 12.00 -8.97
N GLY A 81 54.06 12.66 -9.18
CA GLY A 81 53.96 14.07 -9.55
C GLY A 81 54.42 14.36 -10.98
N THR A 82 54.66 13.35 -11.81
CA THR A 82 55.23 13.49 -13.16
C THR A 82 54.14 13.63 -14.21
N PHE A 83 54.34 14.53 -15.18
CA PHE A 83 53.48 14.66 -16.35
C PHE A 83 54.31 14.57 -17.64
N SER A 84 53.67 14.12 -18.73
CA SER A 84 54.22 14.09 -20.07
C SER A 84 53.15 14.51 -21.07
N ILE A 85 53.50 15.40 -22.01
CA ILE A 85 52.55 15.91 -22.99
C ILE A 85 53.21 16.21 -24.32
N ASP A 86 52.59 15.70 -25.39
CA ASP A 86 53.03 15.96 -26.76
C ASP A 86 52.38 17.24 -27.30
N LEU A 87 53.19 18.20 -27.73
CA LEU A 87 52.76 19.48 -28.30
C LEU A 87 53.47 19.76 -29.63
N GLU A 88 52.85 20.54 -30.50
CA GLU A 88 53.50 21.06 -31.71
C GLU A 88 54.42 22.25 -31.35
N LYS A 89 55.35 22.62 -32.23
CA LYS A 89 56.22 23.78 -31.99
C LYS A 89 55.40 25.07 -31.85
N GLY A 90 55.62 25.83 -30.79
CA GLY A 90 54.88 27.07 -30.53
C GLY A 90 55.08 27.65 -29.14
N MET A 91 54.54 28.85 -28.94
CA MET A 91 54.54 29.56 -27.65
C MET A 91 53.28 29.21 -26.86
N TYR A 92 53.46 28.69 -25.65
CA TYR A 92 52.36 28.22 -24.79
C TYR A 92 52.42 28.81 -23.39
N ILE A 93 51.26 28.90 -22.76
CA ILE A 93 51.12 29.21 -21.33
C ILE A 93 50.73 27.91 -20.62
N LEU A 94 51.57 27.45 -19.72
CA LEU A 94 51.30 26.35 -18.81
C LEU A 94 50.71 26.91 -17.53
N ARG A 95 49.57 26.36 -17.10
CA ARG A 95 48.94 26.67 -15.82
C ARG A 95 48.88 25.40 -15.00
N TYR A 96 49.59 25.42 -13.88
CA TYR A 96 49.57 24.33 -12.92
C TYR A 96 48.44 24.58 -11.93
N LYS A 97 47.53 23.62 -11.83
CA LYS A 97 46.34 23.72 -11.01
C LYS A 97 46.23 22.56 -10.04
N GLU A 98 45.69 22.86 -8.88
CA GLU A 98 45.28 21.87 -7.90
C GLU A 98 43.86 22.23 -7.47
N LEU A 99 42.95 21.25 -7.49
CA LEU A 99 41.53 21.43 -7.13
C LEU A 99 40.82 22.61 -7.85
N GLY A 100 41.23 22.92 -9.08
CA GLY A 100 40.62 23.96 -9.93
C GLY A 100 41.18 25.38 -9.74
N GLU A 101 42.06 25.61 -8.75
CA GLU A 101 42.77 26.88 -8.59
C GLU A 101 44.11 26.86 -9.35
N ILE A 102 44.46 27.97 -10.00
CA ILE A 102 45.74 28.11 -10.72
C ILE A 102 46.81 28.52 -9.71
N LEU A 103 47.74 27.62 -9.41
CA LEU A 103 48.81 27.84 -8.44
C LEU A 103 50.00 28.60 -9.05
N LYS A 104 50.32 28.30 -10.31
CA LYS A 104 51.42 28.95 -11.03
C LYS A 104 51.14 29.01 -12.52
N ARG A 105 51.70 30.02 -13.18
CA ARG A 105 51.69 30.16 -14.64
C ARG A 105 53.12 30.33 -15.14
N ASP A 106 53.50 29.51 -16.12
CA ASP A 106 54.77 29.62 -16.83
C ASP A 106 54.51 29.78 -18.33
N THR A 107 55.32 30.57 -19.02
CA THR A 107 55.27 30.70 -20.48
C THR A 107 56.47 29.98 -21.07
N ILE A 108 56.22 29.14 -22.07
CA ILE A 108 57.28 28.37 -22.73
C ILE A 108 57.27 28.63 -24.24
N ASP A 109 58.45 28.88 -24.78
CA ASP A 109 58.72 28.71 -26.21
C ASP A 109 59.14 27.25 -26.44
N PHE A 110 58.28 26.48 -27.08
CA PHE A 110 58.46 25.05 -27.27
C PHE A 110 58.89 24.76 -28.71
N THR A 111 60.18 24.46 -28.89
CA THR A 111 60.78 24.26 -30.22
C THR A 111 61.25 22.83 -30.47
N ASN A 112 61.57 22.06 -29.42
CA ASN A 112 61.96 20.63 -29.39
C ASN A 112 61.60 20.02 -28.02
N ASP A 113 61.70 18.69 -27.86
CA ASP A 113 61.47 17.98 -26.59
C ASP A 113 62.17 18.67 -25.41
N LYS A 114 61.44 18.88 -24.31
CA LYS A 114 61.91 19.69 -23.19
C LYS A 114 61.43 19.14 -21.85
N ASN A 115 62.38 18.83 -20.98
CA ASN A 115 62.10 18.52 -19.59
C ASN A 115 62.16 19.83 -18.77
N LEU A 116 61.06 20.16 -18.11
CA LEU A 116 60.92 21.35 -17.24
C LEU A 116 61.51 21.13 -15.85
N GLY A 117 62.00 19.93 -15.56
CA GLY A 117 62.56 19.56 -14.27
C GLY A 117 61.49 19.57 -13.18
N ILE A 118 61.94 19.92 -11.98
CA ILE A 118 61.10 19.98 -10.79
C ILE A 118 60.45 21.37 -10.70
N ILE A 119 59.13 21.41 -10.74
CA ILE A 119 58.32 22.61 -10.58
C ILE A 119 57.67 22.56 -9.21
N ARG A 120 57.88 23.63 -8.47
CA ARG A 120 57.56 23.78 -7.06
C ARG A 120 56.30 24.64 -6.91
N LEU A 121 55.28 24.12 -6.22
CA LEU A 121 53.97 24.75 -6.06
C LEU A 121 53.53 24.82 -4.58
N PRO A 122 52.83 25.89 -4.15
CA PRO A 122 52.33 26.03 -2.79
C PRO A 122 51.13 25.09 -2.51
N ILE A 123 51.06 24.48 -1.32
CA ILE A 123 49.95 23.59 -0.93
C ILE A 123 48.66 24.39 -0.70
N VAL A 124 47.57 24.00 -1.37
CA VAL A 124 46.21 24.48 -1.02
C VAL A 124 45.55 23.47 -0.08
N ASN A 125 45.70 23.66 1.23
CA ASN A 125 45.00 22.88 2.26
C ASN A 125 43.50 23.27 2.35
N LYS A 126 42.72 23.00 1.29
CA LYS A 126 41.25 23.07 1.35
C LYS A 126 40.68 21.66 1.46
N LYS A 127 40.03 21.36 2.58
CA LYS A 127 39.16 20.19 2.70
C LYS A 127 38.08 20.30 1.63
N LEU A 128 38.13 19.43 0.63
CA LEU A 128 37.04 19.25 -0.33
C LEU A 128 35.75 18.99 0.44
N GLN A 129 34.78 19.90 0.34
CA GLN A 129 33.41 19.54 0.63
C GLN A 129 33.00 18.54 -0.44
N GLU A 130 32.85 17.29 -0.02
CA GLU A 130 32.30 16.21 -0.82
C GLU A 130 30.99 16.68 -1.46
N VAL A 131 31.02 16.95 -2.77
CA VAL A 131 29.78 17.16 -3.53
C VAL A 131 29.17 15.77 -3.72
N THR A 132 28.47 15.29 -2.70
CA THR A 132 27.65 14.09 -2.82
C THR A 132 26.51 14.44 -3.77
N VAL A 133 26.60 14.01 -5.03
CA VAL A 133 25.44 14.00 -5.93
C VAL A 133 24.51 12.89 -5.44
N VAL A 134 23.72 13.17 -4.41
CA VAL A 134 22.69 12.27 -3.91
C VAL A 134 21.56 12.27 -4.95
N GLY A 135 21.61 11.31 -5.87
CA GLY A 135 20.47 11.02 -6.74
C GLY A 135 19.27 10.66 -5.88
N MET A 136 18.30 11.58 -5.76
CA MET A 136 17.08 11.30 -4.99
C MET A 136 16.35 10.12 -5.61
N LYS A 137 16.09 9.07 -4.81
CA LYS A 137 15.21 7.97 -5.22
C LYS A 137 13.87 8.54 -5.65
N ARG A 138 13.32 7.98 -6.73
CA ARG A 138 11.98 8.37 -7.20
C ARG A 138 10.95 7.99 -6.15
N ILE A 139 9.90 8.81 -6.04
CA ILE A 139 8.77 8.55 -5.13
C ILE A 139 8.18 7.16 -5.38
N ILE A 140 8.09 6.75 -6.64
CA ILE A 140 7.69 5.39 -7.01
C ILE A 140 8.83 4.70 -7.76
N THR A 141 9.12 3.47 -7.33
CA THR A 141 10.00 2.52 -8.01
C THR A 141 9.28 1.19 -8.14
N PHE A 142 9.80 0.29 -8.98
CA PHE A 142 9.26 -1.06 -9.14
C PHE A 142 10.37 -2.07 -8.86
N ASN A 143 10.12 -2.98 -7.92
CA ASN A 143 10.98 -4.14 -7.67
C ASN A 143 10.48 -5.33 -8.48
N GLU A 144 11.07 -6.51 -8.32
CA GLU A 144 10.77 -7.71 -9.12
C GLU A 144 9.27 -7.96 -9.35
N ASN A 145 8.41 -7.82 -8.33
CA ASN A 145 6.95 -7.98 -8.46
C ASN A 145 6.12 -6.97 -7.65
N SER A 146 6.73 -5.90 -7.14
CA SER A 146 6.07 -4.96 -6.23
C SER A 146 6.24 -3.51 -6.68
N LEU A 147 5.16 -2.73 -6.58
CA LEU A 147 5.25 -1.27 -6.65
C LEU A 147 5.76 -0.76 -5.29
N VAL A 148 6.79 0.07 -5.30
CA VAL A 148 7.42 0.59 -4.09
C VAL A 148 7.22 2.09 -4.02
N TYR A 149 6.52 2.54 -2.99
CA TYR A 149 6.35 3.94 -2.66
C TYR A 149 7.40 4.36 -1.62
N ASN A 150 8.39 5.13 -2.03
CA ASN A 150 9.46 5.66 -1.19
C ASN A 150 8.92 6.86 -0.38
N VAL A 151 8.50 6.61 0.87
CA VAL A 151 7.81 7.62 1.70
C VAL A 151 8.69 8.82 1.98
N ARG A 152 10.00 8.61 2.17
CA ARG A 152 10.99 9.69 2.38
C ARG A 152 11.01 10.74 1.27
N ASN A 153 10.71 10.35 0.05
CA ASN A 153 10.72 11.23 -1.11
C ASN A 153 9.33 11.85 -1.38
N SER A 154 8.31 11.47 -0.61
CA SER A 154 6.94 11.94 -0.80
C SER A 154 6.66 13.27 -0.07
N PRO A 155 5.63 14.02 -0.52
CA PRO A 155 5.13 15.19 0.21
C PRO A 155 4.69 14.86 1.65
N TYR A 156 4.24 13.63 1.88
CA TYR A 156 3.70 13.13 3.14
C TYR A 156 4.76 12.52 4.08
N ALA A 157 6.05 12.73 3.79
CA ALA A 157 7.14 12.17 4.59
C ALA A 157 7.14 12.65 6.05
N ASN A 158 6.71 13.88 6.30
CA ASN A 158 6.77 14.53 7.60
C ASN A 158 5.40 15.03 8.05
N GLY A 159 5.04 14.74 9.30
CA GLY A 159 3.87 15.32 9.95
C GLY A 159 2.54 14.65 9.68
N PHE A 160 2.56 13.43 9.14
CA PHE A 160 1.40 12.60 8.86
C PHE A 160 1.48 11.29 9.67
N LYS A 161 0.41 10.50 9.67
CA LYS A 161 0.42 9.11 10.15
C LYS A 161 0.58 8.13 9.00
N ALA A 162 0.94 6.88 9.29
CA ALA A 162 1.13 5.89 8.23
C ALA A 162 -0.13 5.64 7.40
N ASN A 163 -1.30 5.65 8.03
CA ASN A 163 -2.57 5.56 7.32
C ASN A 163 -2.80 6.73 6.34
N ASP A 164 -2.43 7.96 6.73
CA ASP A 164 -2.54 9.14 5.85
C ASP A 164 -1.64 9.00 4.64
N VAL A 165 -0.42 8.48 4.82
CA VAL A 165 0.50 8.19 3.72
C VAL A 165 -0.12 7.13 2.80
N ILE A 166 -0.59 6.00 3.35
CA ILE A 166 -1.18 4.88 2.60
C ILE A 166 -2.36 5.36 1.75
N LYS A 167 -3.29 6.13 2.31
CA LYS A 167 -4.46 6.68 1.59
C LYS A 167 -4.10 7.56 0.38
N ASN A 168 -2.86 8.04 0.31
CA ASN A 168 -2.36 8.87 -0.78
C ASN A 168 -1.48 8.11 -1.80
N ILE A 169 -1.25 6.81 -1.61
CA ILE A 169 -0.48 5.98 -2.54
C ILE A 169 -1.36 5.56 -3.73
N PRO A 170 -0.90 5.70 -4.98
CA PRO A 170 -1.61 5.13 -6.12
C PRO A 170 -1.77 3.62 -5.99
N GLY A 171 -2.96 3.11 -6.32
CA GLY A 171 -3.28 1.68 -6.20
C GLY A 171 -4.00 1.31 -4.91
N ILE A 172 -4.12 2.24 -3.95
CA ILE A 172 -4.99 2.09 -2.78
C ILE A 172 -6.42 2.50 -3.16
N ASN A 173 -7.39 1.67 -2.77
CA ASN A 173 -8.80 1.95 -3.00
C ASN A 173 -9.30 2.95 -1.94
N PRO A 174 -9.92 4.07 -2.35
CA PRO A 174 -10.38 5.11 -1.45
C PRO A 174 -11.75 4.84 -0.81
N SER A 175 -12.42 3.73 -1.14
CA SER A 175 -13.86 3.52 -0.89
C SER A 175 -14.27 3.56 0.58
N ASN A 176 -13.43 3.09 1.50
CA ASN A 176 -13.75 3.02 2.92
C ASN A 176 -12.61 3.65 3.76
N PRO A 177 -12.86 4.72 4.53
CA PRO A 177 -11.84 5.34 5.37
C PRO A 177 -11.41 4.48 6.59
N GLU A 178 -12.21 3.49 6.98
CA GLU A 178 -11.98 2.61 8.13
C GLU A 178 -11.28 1.29 7.76
N GLU A 179 -11.01 1.08 6.48
CA GLU A 179 -10.33 -0.10 5.95
C GLU A 179 -9.20 0.30 4.99
N ILE A 180 -8.31 -0.65 4.71
CA ILE A 180 -7.26 -0.49 3.71
C ILE A 180 -7.48 -1.57 2.68
N SER A 181 -7.81 -1.15 1.46
CA SER A 181 -7.99 -2.02 0.30
C SER A 181 -7.13 -1.54 -0.87
N LEU A 182 -6.85 -2.44 -1.81
CA LEU A 182 -6.16 -2.13 -3.06
C LEU A 182 -7.18 -2.10 -4.19
N VAL A 183 -6.88 -1.37 -5.25
CA VAL A 183 -7.79 -1.30 -6.39
C VAL A 183 -7.95 -2.67 -7.05
N GLY A 184 -9.19 -3.13 -7.15
CA GLY A 184 -9.56 -4.47 -7.61
C GLY A 184 -9.16 -5.60 -6.68
N LYS A 185 -8.92 -5.31 -5.40
CA LYS A 185 -8.71 -6.29 -4.34
C LYS A 185 -9.64 -5.97 -3.18
N ASP A 186 -10.38 -6.97 -2.76
CA ASP A 186 -11.39 -6.80 -1.71
C ASP A 186 -10.74 -6.66 -0.33
N ASN A 187 -9.56 -7.26 -0.17
CA ASN A 187 -8.84 -7.33 1.09
C ASN A 187 -7.33 -7.14 0.90
N VAL A 188 -6.64 -6.78 1.98
CA VAL A 188 -5.19 -6.60 1.97
C VAL A 188 -4.57 -7.34 3.16
N ILE A 189 -3.55 -8.14 2.87
CA ILE A 189 -2.64 -8.67 3.88
C ILE A 189 -1.62 -7.58 4.18
N VAL A 190 -1.61 -7.08 5.42
CA VAL A 190 -0.60 -6.11 5.84
C VAL A 190 0.59 -6.82 6.45
N LEU A 191 1.78 -6.42 6.03
CA LEU A 191 3.05 -6.81 6.64
C LEU A 191 3.69 -5.59 7.28
N ILE A 192 4.30 -5.74 8.45
CA ILE A 192 5.17 -4.75 9.07
C ILE A 192 6.59 -5.30 9.05
N ASN A 193 7.50 -4.66 8.30
CA ASN A 193 8.86 -5.17 8.08
C ASN A 193 8.88 -6.63 7.58
N GLY A 194 7.97 -6.98 6.67
CA GLY A 194 7.83 -8.33 6.13
C GLY A 194 7.12 -9.34 7.04
N ARG A 195 6.66 -8.94 8.24
CA ARG A 195 5.93 -9.80 9.19
C ARG A 195 4.43 -9.63 9.04
N LYS A 196 3.70 -10.72 8.79
CA LYS A 196 2.23 -10.75 8.64
C LYS A 196 1.54 -10.33 9.93
N THR A 197 0.63 -9.36 9.84
CA THR A 197 -0.29 -9.03 10.94
C THR A 197 -1.67 -9.60 10.67
N ASN A 198 -2.36 -10.03 11.73
CA ASN A 198 -3.76 -10.45 11.69
C ASN A 198 -4.73 -9.32 12.08
N LEU A 199 -4.22 -8.10 12.29
CA LEU A 199 -5.05 -6.92 12.51
C LEU A 199 -5.84 -6.61 11.23
N LYS A 200 -7.15 -6.36 11.37
CA LYS A 200 -8.07 -6.00 10.28
C LYS A 200 -8.90 -4.77 10.67
N GLY A 201 -9.53 -4.15 9.66
CA GLY A 201 -10.46 -3.03 9.81
C GLY A 201 -9.93 -1.92 10.71
N ARG A 202 -10.78 -1.45 11.63
CA ARG A 202 -10.48 -0.36 12.56
C ARG A 202 -9.23 -0.63 13.42
N ASN A 203 -8.99 -1.86 13.87
CA ASN A 203 -7.81 -2.19 14.67
C ASN A 203 -6.50 -1.99 13.89
N LEU A 204 -6.49 -2.39 12.61
CA LEU A 204 -5.34 -2.16 11.73
C LEU A 204 -5.14 -0.66 11.47
N VAL A 205 -6.20 0.06 11.12
CA VAL A 205 -6.14 1.52 10.88
C VAL A 205 -5.60 2.26 12.10
N ASN A 206 -6.03 1.87 13.30
CA ASN A 206 -5.57 2.47 14.56
C ASN A 206 -4.11 2.15 14.87
N TYR A 207 -3.68 0.91 14.65
CA TYR A 207 -2.27 0.56 14.73
C TYR A 207 -1.43 1.43 13.78
N LEU A 208 -1.87 1.62 12.53
CA LEU A 208 -1.16 2.46 11.56
C LEU A 208 -1.22 3.96 11.88
N ASN A 209 -2.29 4.43 12.53
CA ASN A 209 -2.37 5.80 13.06
C ASN A 209 -1.39 6.04 14.22
N SER A 210 -0.91 4.98 14.89
CA SER A 210 0.13 5.09 15.91
C SER A 210 1.52 5.32 15.32
N ILE A 211 1.75 4.92 14.06
CA ILE A 211 3.04 5.03 13.37
C ILE A 211 3.15 6.41 12.68
N PRO A 212 4.10 7.26 13.07
CA PRO A 212 4.40 8.50 12.35
C PRO A 212 4.90 8.26 10.92
N SER A 213 4.58 9.13 9.96
CA SER A 213 5.11 9.05 8.58
C SER A 213 6.64 9.13 8.54
N ASP A 214 7.23 9.88 9.47
CA ASP A 214 8.67 10.01 9.66
C ASP A 214 9.34 8.66 10.01
N ASP A 215 8.58 7.66 10.46
CA ASP A 215 9.07 6.30 10.74
C ASP A 215 9.06 5.39 9.54
N LEU A 216 8.40 5.79 8.45
CA LEU A 216 8.28 4.97 7.26
C LEU A 216 9.47 5.16 6.34
N ASP A 217 10.07 4.07 5.90
CA ASP A 217 11.06 4.08 4.84
C ASP A 217 10.36 4.00 3.48
N LYS A 218 9.59 2.93 3.28
CA LYS A 218 8.86 2.63 2.05
C LYS A 218 7.61 1.79 2.32
N ILE A 219 6.69 1.81 1.38
CA ILE A 219 5.51 0.94 1.36
C ILE A 219 5.52 0.16 0.04
N GLU A 220 5.47 -1.17 0.13
CA GLU A 220 5.49 -2.06 -1.02
C GLU A 220 4.09 -2.64 -1.25
N ILE A 221 3.61 -2.56 -2.50
CA ILE A 221 2.29 -3.03 -2.93
C ILE A 221 2.49 -4.19 -3.89
N VAL A 222 1.93 -5.34 -3.52
CA VAL A 222 1.87 -6.55 -4.35
C VAL A 222 0.40 -6.87 -4.61
N THR A 223 -0.01 -6.87 -5.88
CA THR A 223 -1.40 -7.16 -6.28
C THR A 223 -1.63 -8.63 -6.60
N ASN A 224 -0.55 -9.39 -6.87
CA ASN A 224 -0.58 -10.84 -7.01
C ASN A 224 0.32 -11.47 -5.94
N PRO A 225 -0.19 -11.74 -4.73
CA PRO A 225 0.61 -12.39 -3.68
C PRO A 225 1.18 -13.74 -4.15
N SER A 226 2.42 -14.11 -3.81
CA SER A 226 2.92 -15.46 -4.13
C SER A 226 2.30 -16.55 -3.25
N SER A 227 2.65 -17.81 -3.52
CA SER A 227 2.18 -18.99 -2.78
C SER A 227 2.56 -18.96 -1.29
N ALA A 228 3.50 -18.09 -0.90
CA ALA A 228 3.87 -17.81 0.48
C ALA A 228 2.73 -17.19 1.31
N PHE A 229 1.70 -16.62 0.65
CA PHE A 229 0.52 -16.07 1.29
C PHE A 229 -0.68 -17.01 1.13
N SER A 230 -1.66 -16.90 2.04
CA SER A 230 -2.91 -17.66 1.93
C SER A 230 -3.59 -17.42 0.58
N ALA A 231 -4.19 -18.47 0.03
CA ALA A 231 -4.98 -18.37 -1.19
C ALA A 231 -6.37 -17.70 -0.96
N SER A 232 -6.70 -17.33 0.28
CA SER A 232 -8.00 -16.80 0.65
C SER A 232 -8.28 -15.41 0.08
N GLY A 233 -9.45 -15.27 -0.53
CA GLY A 233 -10.00 -14.03 -1.08
C GLY A 233 -9.23 -13.49 -2.27
N ASN A 234 -9.77 -12.44 -2.87
CA ASN A 234 -9.06 -11.61 -3.84
C ASN A 234 -8.18 -10.58 -3.08
N THR A 235 -7.10 -11.07 -2.46
CA THR A 235 -6.23 -10.28 -1.58
C THR A 235 -5.00 -9.72 -2.30
N GLY A 236 -4.58 -8.51 -1.93
CA GLY A 236 -3.23 -8.01 -2.21
C GLY A 236 -2.38 -7.96 -0.94
N VAL A 237 -1.10 -7.61 -1.06
CA VAL A 237 -0.18 -7.44 0.07
C VAL A 237 0.32 -6.00 0.13
N LEU A 238 0.28 -5.42 1.33
CA LEU A 238 0.89 -4.13 1.64
C LEU A 238 1.99 -4.35 2.69
N ASN A 239 3.25 -4.24 2.29
CA ASN A 239 4.38 -4.31 3.23
C ASN A 239 4.81 -2.90 3.63
N ILE A 240 4.61 -2.57 4.89
CA ILE A 240 4.99 -1.29 5.48
C ILE A 240 6.36 -1.49 6.10
N VAL A 241 7.36 -0.86 5.49
CA VAL A 241 8.75 -0.97 5.90
C VAL A 241 9.12 0.27 6.70
N LEU A 242 9.44 0.05 7.98
CA LEU A 242 9.86 1.08 8.90
C LEU A 242 11.35 1.37 8.71
N LYS A 243 11.77 2.59 9.05
CA LYS A 243 13.17 2.97 9.09
C LYS A 243 13.88 2.14 10.15
N ASN A 244 15.02 1.57 9.81
CA ASN A 244 15.89 0.94 10.80
C ASN A 244 16.54 2.05 11.64
N ARG A 245 15.91 2.43 12.77
CA ARG A 245 16.43 3.44 13.69
C ARG A 245 17.54 2.81 14.53
N LYS A 246 18.80 3.05 14.15
CA LYS A 246 19.97 2.83 15.03
C LYS A 246 20.19 3.99 16.02
N ASN A 247 19.18 4.82 16.27
CA ASN A 247 19.29 5.92 17.22
C ASN A 247 19.10 5.34 18.62
N LEU A 248 20.19 5.31 19.39
CA LEU A 248 20.14 4.96 20.81
C LEU A 248 19.43 6.07 21.57
N GLY A 249 18.54 5.69 22.48
CA GLY A 249 17.83 6.59 23.37
C GLY A 249 16.31 6.52 23.23
N LEU A 250 15.67 7.62 23.58
CA LEU A 250 14.22 7.75 23.68
C LEU A 250 13.71 8.75 22.64
N ASP A 251 12.67 8.34 21.93
CA ASP A 251 11.91 9.14 20.96
C ASP A 251 10.42 8.99 21.25
N GLY A 252 9.62 10.01 20.93
CA GLY A 252 8.18 9.89 21.08
C GLY A 252 7.39 11.06 20.51
N SER A 253 6.07 10.90 20.52
CA SER A 253 5.14 11.97 20.20
C SER A 253 3.88 11.91 21.04
N LEU A 254 3.29 13.08 21.31
CA LEU A 254 1.95 13.23 21.85
C LEU A 254 1.10 13.90 20.77
N ASN A 255 -0.17 13.51 20.67
CA ASN A 255 -1.11 14.10 19.74
C ASN A 255 -2.48 14.32 20.39
N ILE A 256 -3.12 15.40 19.98
CA ILE A 256 -4.51 15.73 20.30
C ILE A 256 -5.21 16.16 19.02
N GLY A 257 -6.43 15.70 18.83
CA GLY A 257 -7.25 16.02 17.67
C GLY A 257 -8.66 16.42 18.08
N TYR A 258 -9.19 17.38 17.34
CA TYR A 258 -10.55 17.89 17.42
C TYR A 258 -11.22 17.61 16.08
N LEU A 259 -12.35 16.90 16.11
CA LEU A 259 -13.12 16.56 14.92
C LEU A 259 -14.54 17.11 15.06
N GLN A 260 -14.95 17.97 14.14
CA GLN A 260 -16.29 18.53 14.08
C GLN A 260 -17.05 17.97 12.86
N ARG A 261 -18.01 17.09 13.14
CA ARG A 261 -19.05 16.64 12.18
C ARG A 261 -20.38 17.32 12.50
N ARG A 262 -21.51 16.63 12.32
CA ARG A 262 -22.77 16.99 12.99
C ARG A 262 -22.63 17.00 14.51
N LYS A 263 -21.75 16.17 15.05
CA LYS A 263 -21.38 16.12 16.47
C LYS A 263 -19.86 16.19 16.63
N THR A 264 -19.43 16.69 17.78
CA THR A 264 -18.01 16.88 18.09
C THR A 264 -17.40 15.61 18.67
N SER A 265 -16.23 15.24 18.16
CA SER A 265 -15.40 14.13 18.59
C SER A 265 -14.01 14.61 18.99
N PHE A 266 -13.32 13.84 19.82
CA PHE A 266 -11.96 14.15 20.28
C PHE A 266 -11.09 12.91 20.17
N GLU A 267 -9.83 13.11 19.80
CA GLU A 267 -8.81 12.07 19.86
C GLU A 267 -7.60 12.55 20.65
N LYS A 268 -6.98 11.63 21.39
CA LYS A 268 -5.73 11.87 22.12
C LYS A 268 -4.88 10.63 21.99
N GLY A 269 -3.58 10.80 21.91
CA GLY A 269 -2.69 9.65 21.90
C GLY A 269 -1.24 10.03 22.02
N GLY A 270 -0.41 9.02 22.08
CA GLY A 270 1.02 9.18 22.10
C GLY A 270 1.73 7.88 21.83
N ASN A 271 3.01 8.00 21.50
CA ASN A 271 3.90 6.87 21.36
C ASN A 271 5.26 7.21 21.95
N ILE A 272 5.94 6.19 22.46
CA ILE A 272 7.30 6.25 22.96
C ILE A 272 8.05 5.05 22.38
N THR A 273 9.24 5.32 21.86
CA THR A 273 10.20 4.34 21.38
C THR A 273 11.46 4.47 22.23
N VAL A 274 11.90 3.36 22.81
CA VAL A 274 13.17 3.24 23.51
C VAL A 274 14.01 2.23 22.75
N SER A 275 15.18 2.67 22.28
CA SER A 275 16.09 1.83 21.51
C SER A 275 17.50 1.87 22.09
N ASN A 276 18.13 0.70 22.18
CA ASN A 276 19.55 0.55 22.43
C ASN A 276 20.17 -0.43 21.40
N ASN A 277 21.40 -0.90 21.61
CA ASN A 277 22.11 -1.78 20.67
C ASN A 277 21.45 -3.17 20.50
N TRP A 278 20.73 -3.67 21.50
CA TRP A 278 20.20 -5.04 21.53
C TRP A 278 18.68 -5.10 21.71
N LEU A 279 18.02 -3.97 21.99
CA LEU A 279 16.60 -3.87 22.30
C LEU A 279 15.98 -2.63 21.67
N THR A 280 14.83 -2.80 21.02
CA THR A 280 13.89 -1.73 20.69
C THR A 280 12.53 -2.06 21.27
N VAL A 281 11.95 -1.14 22.03
CA VAL A 281 10.58 -1.22 22.55
C VAL A 281 9.82 0.00 22.09
N GLU A 282 8.66 -0.22 21.48
CA GLU A 282 7.75 0.81 21.02
C GLU A 282 6.40 0.60 21.72
N TYR A 283 5.94 1.61 22.46
CA TYR A 283 4.64 1.59 23.10
C TYR A 283 3.80 2.76 22.59
N GLY A 284 2.56 2.49 22.20
CA GLY A 284 1.59 3.47 21.73
C GLY A 284 0.27 3.35 22.48
N LEU A 285 -0.32 4.49 22.82
CA LEU A 285 -1.65 4.62 23.41
C LEU A 285 -2.48 5.60 22.60
N GLY A 286 -3.72 5.25 22.31
CA GLY A 286 -4.71 6.13 21.71
C GLY A 286 -6.05 6.03 22.42
N TYR A 287 -6.74 7.15 22.53
CA TYR A 287 -8.08 7.28 23.05
C TYR A 287 -8.92 8.16 22.12
N TRP A 288 -10.09 7.68 21.74
CA TRP A 288 -11.04 8.36 20.88
C TRP A 288 -12.38 8.43 21.59
N LYS A 289 -12.92 9.64 21.67
CA LYS A 289 -14.29 9.89 22.10
C LYS A 289 -15.05 10.36 20.88
N GLU A 290 -15.73 9.42 20.23
CA GLU A 290 -16.43 9.66 18.99
C GLU A 290 -17.93 9.84 19.20
N LYS A 291 -18.50 10.81 18.48
CA LYS A 291 -19.94 10.95 18.30
C LYS A 291 -20.21 11.00 16.81
N ARG A 292 -21.15 10.19 16.35
CA ARG A 292 -21.49 10.06 14.93
C ARG A 292 -23.00 9.98 14.76
N MET A 293 -23.47 10.53 13.66
CA MET A 293 -24.84 10.30 13.21
C MET A 293 -24.81 9.44 11.94
N HIS A 294 -25.85 8.66 11.72
CA HIS A 294 -25.97 7.79 10.57
C HIS A 294 -27.41 7.75 10.11
N ASP A 295 -27.65 8.07 8.84
CA ASP A 295 -28.99 8.08 8.28
C ASP A 295 -29.08 7.09 7.12
N VAL A 296 -30.00 6.13 7.25
CA VAL A 296 -30.27 5.12 6.23
C VAL A 296 -31.71 5.27 5.74
N ARG A 297 -31.90 5.24 4.43
CA ARG A 297 -33.21 5.25 3.78
C ARG A 297 -33.28 4.09 2.79
N ASN A 298 -34.24 3.22 3.02
CA ASN A 298 -34.55 2.05 2.21
C ASN A 298 -35.96 2.23 1.60
N CYS A 299 -36.10 2.05 0.30
CA CYS A 299 -37.37 2.21 -0.39
C CYS A 299 -37.60 1.03 -1.34
N PHE A 300 -38.64 0.24 -1.09
CA PHE A 300 -39.06 -0.86 -1.95
C PHE A 300 -40.26 -0.40 -2.77
N GLU A 301 -40.09 -0.36 -4.09
CA GLU A 301 -41.11 0.03 -5.05
C GLU A 301 -41.67 -1.22 -5.73
N TYR A 302 -42.85 -1.65 -5.30
CA TYR A 302 -43.64 -2.72 -5.93
C TYR A 302 -44.63 -2.11 -6.92
N ILE A 303 -45.25 -2.95 -7.75
CA ILE A 303 -46.28 -2.52 -8.72
C ILE A 303 -47.45 -1.81 -8.01
N ASP A 304 -47.91 -2.35 -6.88
CA ASP A 304 -49.13 -1.88 -6.21
C ASP A 304 -48.90 -0.97 -4.99
N TYR A 305 -47.65 -0.91 -4.50
CA TYR A 305 -47.33 -0.17 -3.27
C TYR A 305 -45.84 0.18 -3.15
N THR A 306 -45.54 1.15 -2.28
CA THR A 306 -44.17 1.53 -1.91
C THR A 306 -43.98 1.37 -0.41
N LYS A 307 -42.92 0.68 0.02
CA LYS A 307 -42.50 0.55 1.43
C LYS A 307 -41.23 1.38 1.67
N LEU A 308 -41.31 2.37 2.54
CA LEU A 308 -40.20 3.23 2.93
C LEU A 308 -39.79 2.90 4.36
N ILE A 309 -38.50 2.73 4.61
CA ILE A 309 -37.91 2.55 5.95
C ILE A 309 -36.80 3.59 6.11
N ASN A 310 -36.94 4.47 7.09
CA ASN A 310 -35.95 5.49 7.45
C ASN A 310 -35.40 5.18 8.84
N ASN A 311 -34.09 5.02 8.95
CA ASN A 311 -33.39 4.83 10.22
C ASN A 311 -32.44 6.02 10.45
N LYS A 312 -32.62 6.72 11.57
CA LYS A 312 -31.70 7.75 12.04
C LYS A 312 -31.03 7.28 13.31
N THR A 313 -29.72 7.07 13.25
CA THR A 313 -28.92 6.55 14.36
C THR A 313 -27.97 7.62 14.88
N TYR A 314 -27.87 7.73 16.20
CA TYR A 314 -26.85 8.49 16.90
C TYR A 314 -26.00 7.54 17.76
N GLN A 315 -24.70 7.54 17.52
CA GLN A 315 -23.73 6.71 18.24
C GLN A 315 -22.76 7.58 19.02
N LYS A 316 -22.43 7.14 20.24
CA LYS A 316 -21.33 7.65 21.04
C LYS A 316 -20.42 6.48 21.39
N SER A 317 -19.15 6.59 21.04
CA SER A 317 -18.15 5.55 21.28
C SER A 317 -16.96 6.10 22.07
N ASP A 318 -16.57 5.40 23.12
CA ASP A 318 -15.33 5.59 23.85
C ASP A 318 -14.40 4.41 23.48
N TYR A 319 -13.32 4.70 22.74
CA TYR A 319 -12.40 3.68 22.20
C TYR A 319 -10.97 3.90 22.70
N ILE A 320 -10.33 2.84 23.19
CA ILE A 320 -8.93 2.82 23.64
C ILE A 320 -8.16 1.79 22.82
N SER A 321 -6.99 2.19 22.31
CA SER A 321 -6.04 1.27 21.66
C SER A 321 -4.67 1.38 22.33
N GLN A 322 -4.06 0.24 22.63
CA GLN A 322 -2.71 0.12 23.12
C GLN A 322 -1.94 -0.82 22.19
N ASN A 323 -0.72 -0.44 21.84
CA ASN A 323 0.15 -1.23 20.98
C ASN A 323 1.54 -1.31 21.60
N LEU A 324 2.10 -2.51 21.66
CA LEU A 324 3.46 -2.78 22.13
C LEU A 324 4.19 -3.57 21.05
N ASN A 325 5.34 -3.07 20.60
CA ASN A 325 6.19 -3.75 19.63
C ASN A 325 7.61 -3.83 20.19
N THR A 326 8.21 -5.01 20.14
CA THR A 326 9.55 -5.26 20.66
C THR A 326 10.42 -5.97 19.62
N ASN A 327 11.68 -5.56 19.52
CA ASN A 327 12.74 -6.27 18.79
C ASN A 327 13.92 -6.49 19.75
N ILE A 328 14.35 -7.74 19.91
CA ILE A 328 15.49 -8.17 20.72
C ILE A 328 16.51 -8.79 19.78
N PHE A 329 17.59 -8.04 19.52
CA PHE A 329 18.70 -8.49 18.68
C PHE A 329 19.65 -9.34 19.54
N LEU A 330 19.49 -10.66 19.46
CA LEU A 330 20.36 -11.61 20.17
C LEU A 330 21.81 -11.52 19.67
N ASN A 331 21.97 -11.32 18.36
CA ASN A 331 23.23 -11.07 17.67
C ASN A 331 22.94 -10.51 16.25
N ASN A 332 23.98 -10.37 15.43
CA ASN A 332 23.86 -9.83 14.07
C ASN A 332 23.04 -10.71 13.09
N LYS A 333 22.67 -11.93 13.49
CA LYS A 333 21.94 -12.91 12.67
C LYS A 333 20.55 -13.23 13.21
N MET A 334 20.33 -13.11 14.53
CA MET A 334 19.12 -13.58 15.20
C MET A 334 18.38 -12.43 15.87
N ASN A 335 17.07 -12.36 15.63
CA ASN A 335 16.18 -11.38 16.24
C ASN A 335 14.89 -12.07 16.71
N ILE A 336 14.54 -11.85 17.98
CA ILE A 336 13.26 -12.26 18.54
C ILE A 336 12.46 -11.00 18.83
N GLY A 337 11.16 -11.04 18.60
CA GLY A 337 10.32 -9.94 19.02
C GLY A 337 8.88 -10.37 19.15
N PHE A 338 8.05 -9.42 19.54
CA PHE A 338 6.62 -9.62 19.55
C PHE A 338 5.90 -8.30 19.32
N MET A 339 4.72 -8.41 18.73
CA MET A 339 3.77 -7.32 18.62
C MET A 339 2.53 -7.69 19.44
N SER A 340 2.01 -6.75 20.22
CA SER A 340 0.75 -6.91 20.93
C SER A 340 -0.14 -5.70 20.73
N SER A 341 -1.44 -5.93 20.57
CA SER A 341 -2.44 -4.88 20.49
C SER A 341 -3.58 -5.19 21.44
N PHE A 342 -4.01 -4.21 22.21
CA PHE A 342 -5.22 -4.27 23.01
C PHE A 342 -6.16 -3.15 22.57
N ASN A 343 -7.41 -3.49 22.32
CA ASN A 343 -8.43 -2.56 21.88
C ASN A 343 -9.68 -2.75 22.74
N TYR A 344 -10.23 -1.64 23.23
CA TYR A 344 -11.49 -1.62 23.97
C TYR A 344 -12.40 -0.57 23.36
N MET A 345 -13.66 -0.93 23.12
CA MET A 345 -14.69 0.00 22.69
C MET A 345 -15.91 -0.17 23.59
N ASP A 346 -16.49 0.95 24.00
CA ASP A 346 -17.81 1.01 24.59
C ASP A 346 -18.63 2.00 23.78
N GLU A 347 -19.67 1.52 23.12
CA GLU A 347 -20.49 2.28 22.20
C GLU A 347 -21.95 2.23 22.62
N ASP A 348 -22.55 3.39 22.82
CA ASP A 348 -23.99 3.55 23.01
C ASP A 348 -24.62 4.05 21.71
N GLY A 349 -25.66 3.36 21.26
CA GLY A 349 -26.45 3.69 20.09
C GLY A 349 -27.89 4.04 20.44
N MET A 350 -28.45 5.01 19.73
CA MET A 350 -29.88 5.30 19.73
C MET A 350 -30.35 5.42 18.29
N SER A 351 -31.42 4.71 17.94
CA SER A 351 -31.97 4.72 16.59
C SER A 351 -33.46 5.02 16.64
N ASP A 352 -33.91 5.92 15.77
CA ASP A 352 -35.33 6.12 15.46
C ASP A 352 -35.59 5.54 14.06
N VAL A 353 -36.43 4.51 13.99
CA VAL A 353 -36.84 3.84 12.75
C VAL A 353 -38.29 4.16 12.45
N TYR A 354 -38.55 4.60 11.23
CA TYR A 354 -39.90 4.88 10.72
C TYR A 354 -40.14 4.03 9.48
N GLN A 355 -41.26 3.31 9.45
CA GLN A 355 -41.69 2.56 8.29
C GLN A 355 -43.06 3.07 7.81
N GLU A 356 -43.15 3.30 6.51
CA GLU A 356 -44.34 3.80 5.84
C GLU A 356 -44.64 2.93 4.62
N LYS A 357 -45.87 2.46 4.48
CA LYS A 357 -46.35 1.76 3.29
C LYS A 357 -47.43 2.60 2.62
N PHE A 358 -47.26 2.90 1.33
CA PHE A 358 -48.16 3.68 0.49
C PHE A 358 -48.74 2.80 -0.61
N GLY A 359 -50.03 2.91 -0.93
CA GLY A 359 -50.68 2.10 -1.96
C GLY A 359 -52.10 1.72 -1.55
N SER A 360 -52.53 0.51 -1.92
CA SER A 360 -53.87 -0.02 -1.61
C SER A 360 -54.17 -0.15 -0.10
N ARG A 361 -53.14 -0.27 0.75
CA ARG A 361 -53.23 -0.16 2.21
C ARG A 361 -52.15 0.79 2.72
N LYS A 362 -52.54 1.78 3.53
CA LYS A 362 -51.61 2.68 4.23
C LYS A 362 -51.27 2.11 5.59
N TYR A 363 -49.97 2.04 5.90
CA TYR A 363 -49.47 1.58 7.19
C TYR A 363 -48.33 2.48 7.62
N PHE A 364 -48.30 2.82 8.90
CA PHE A 364 -47.25 3.59 9.54
C PHE A 364 -46.84 2.87 10.81
N SER A 365 -45.53 2.75 11.01
CA SER A 365 -44.97 2.24 12.25
C SER A 365 -43.69 2.97 12.61
N SER A 366 -43.42 3.00 13.90
CA SER A 366 -42.23 3.59 14.47
C SER A 366 -41.61 2.67 15.51
N GLU A 367 -40.30 2.73 15.59
CA GLU A 367 -39.49 1.95 16.51
C GLU A 367 -38.35 2.82 17.06
N LYS A 368 -38.05 2.63 18.34
CA LYS A 368 -36.91 3.25 19.02
C LYS A 368 -36.00 2.18 19.59
N THR A 369 -34.78 2.13 19.08
CA THR A 369 -33.76 1.21 19.57
C THR A 369 -32.81 1.95 20.51
N ARG A 370 -32.45 1.32 21.61
CA ARG A 370 -31.25 1.66 22.39
C ARG A 370 -30.32 0.47 22.37
N SER A 371 -29.06 0.69 22.04
CA SER A 371 -28.04 -0.35 22.03
C SER A 371 -26.83 0.05 22.86
N ASN A 372 -26.22 -0.95 23.51
CA ASN A 372 -24.88 -0.84 24.08
C ASN A 372 -24.03 -1.96 23.48
N ASN A 373 -22.91 -1.59 22.87
CA ASN A 373 -21.98 -2.49 22.25
C ASN A 373 -20.60 -2.36 22.89
N ARG A 374 -20.07 -3.47 23.39
CA ARG A 374 -18.77 -3.56 24.05
C ARG A 374 -17.86 -4.50 23.28
N TYR A 375 -16.79 -3.94 22.73
CA TYR A 375 -15.77 -4.69 22.01
C TYR A 375 -14.47 -4.75 22.83
N LYS A 376 -13.86 -5.93 22.89
CA LYS A 376 -12.54 -6.19 23.45
C LYS A 376 -11.74 -6.97 22.44
N GLY A 377 -10.61 -6.43 21.98
CA GLY A 377 -9.68 -7.13 21.10
C GLY A 377 -8.32 -7.25 21.77
N PHE A 378 -7.72 -8.42 21.71
CA PHE A 378 -6.33 -8.66 22.09
C PHE A 378 -5.63 -9.44 20.99
N SER A 379 -4.48 -8.97 20.56
CA SER A 379 -3.59 -9.71 19.68
C SER A 379 -2.19 -9.81 20.28
N PHE A 380 -1.54 -10.95 20.05
CA PHE A 380 -0.17 -11.22 20.43
C PHE A 380 0.52 -12.02 19.34
N SER A 381 1.60 -11.46 18.81
CA SER A 381 2.27 -11.93 17.60
C SER A 381 3.78 -12.02 17.81
N PRO A 382 4.27 -13.04 18.53
CA PRO A 382 5.70 -13.29 18.67
C PRO A 382 6.28 -13.83 17.37
N TYR A 383 7.53 -13.47 17.12
CA TYR A 383 8.25 -13.91 15.94
C TYR A 383 9.73 -14.19 16.25
N TYR A 384 10.32 -15.02 15.40
CA TYR A 384 11.74 -15.31 15.37
C TYR A 384 12.27 -15.19 13.95
N GLU A 385 13.31 -14.39 13.80
CA GLU A 385 14.04 -14.21 12.55
C GLU A 385 15.48 -14.69 12.71
N TRP A 386 15.90 -15.60 11.83
CA TRP A 386 17.27 -16.06 11.74
C TRP A 386 17.81 -15.87 10.32
N ASN A 387 18.71 -14.90 10.17
CA ASN A 387 19.53 -14.69 8.99
C ASN A 387 20.73 -15.65 9.07
N ILE A 388 20.55 -16.85 8.52
CA ILE A 388 21.45 -18.02 8.68
C ILE A 388 22.87 -17.68 8.22
N ASP A 389 22.98 -17.05 7.04
CA ASP A 389 24.25 -16.65 6.46
C ASP A 389 24.19 -15.26 5.80
N SER A 390 25.36 -14.75 5.44
CA SER A 390 25.51 -13.49 4.71
C SER A 390 25.11 -13.58 3.24
N LEU A 391 24.77 -14.77 2.74
CA LEU A 391 24.31 -14.99 1.36
C LEU A 391 22.80 -14.78 1.22
N GLY A 392 22.09 -14.55 2.34
CA GLY A 392 20.68 -14.23 2.38
C GLY A 392 19.77 -15.42 2.73
N LYS A 393 20.33 -16.56 3.18
CA LYS A 393 19.51 -17.63 3.73
C LYS A 393 18.80 -17.14 4.99
N LYS A 394 17.50 -17.31 5.05
CA LYS A 394 16.65 -16.74 6.11
C LYS A 394 15.56 -17.71 6.54
N LEU A 395 15.40 -17.88 7.84
CA LEU A 395 14.24 -18.53 8.45
C LEU A 395 13.42 -17.47 9.20
N LEU A 396 12.11 -17.46 8.96
CA LEU A 396 11.16 -16.63 9.67
C LEU A 396 10.04 -17.51 10.23
N ILE A 397 9.83 -17.41 11.54
CA ILE A 397 8.72 -18.07 12.24
C ILE A 397 7.87 -16.97 12.86
N ASN A 398 6.57 -16.96 12.57
CA ASN A 398 5.62 -16.05 13.18
C ASN A 398 4.45 -16.84 13.74
N TYR A 399 4.14 -16.60 15.00
CA TYR A 399 2.90 -17.04 15.61
C TYR A 399 2.01 -15.81 15.82
N ASN A 400 0.71 -15.94 15.60
CA ASN A 400 -0.26 -14.89 15.92
C ASN A 400 -1.40 -15.50 16.69
N TYR A 401 -1.71 -14.90 17.83
CA TYR A 401 -2.86 -15.15 18.67
C TYR A 401 -3.77 -13.93 18.60
N ASN A 402 -5.05 -14.14 18.33
CA ASN A 402 -6.05 -13.08 18.32
C ASN A 402 -7.29 -13.56 19.08
N LEU A 403 -7.71 -12.76 20.04
CA LEU A 403 -8.96 -12.93 20.77
C LEU A 403 -9.77 -11.65 20.59
N ALA A 404 -11.02 -11.78 20.16
CA ALA A 404 -11.94 -10.66 20.10
C ALA A 404 -13.26 -11.06 20.74
N LYS A 405 -13.77 -10.22 21.63
CA LYS A 405 -15.11 -10.37 22.21
C LYS A 405 -15.94 -9.16 21.81
N ASN A 406 -17.14 -9.40 21.28
CA ASN A 406 -18.08 -8.35 20.92
C ASN A 406 -19.43 -8.67 21.54
N MET A 407 -19.89 -7.82 22.46
CA MET A 407 -21.17 -8.00 23.12
C MET A 407 -22.06 -6.80 22.83
N SER A 408 -23.19 -7.05 22.19
CA SER A 408 -24.21 -6.05 21.88
C SER A 408 -25.50 -6.39 22.60
N ASN A 409 -26.07 -5.42 23.28
CA ASN A 409 -27.40 -5.53 23.87
C ASN A 409 -28.27 -4.41 23.31
N SER A 410 -29.41 -4.77 22.73
CA SER A 410 -30.34 -3.83 22.13
C SER A 410 -31.74 -4.02 22.72
N SER A 411 -32.39 -2.93 23.09
CA SER A 411 -33.79 -2.89 23.48
C SER A 411 -34.59 -2.14 22.43
N TYR A 412 -35.71 -2.71 21.99
CA TYR A 412 -36.58 -2.16 20.96
C TYR A 412 -37.92 -1.75 21.59
N THR A 413 -38.42 -0.59 21.21
CA THR A 413 -39.77 -0.13 21.58
C THR A 413 -40.50 0.26 20.32
N SER A 414 -41.54 -0.48 19.96
CA SER A 414 -42.36 -0.21 18.76
C SER A 414 -43.81 0.11 19.14
N ASP A 415 -44.45 0.91 18.30
CA ASP A 415 -45.90 1.19 18.36
C ASP A 415 -46.76 0.02 17.87
N ASN A 416 -46.17 -0.95 17.17
CA ASN A 416 -46.80 -2.18 16.76
C ASN A 416 -46.42 -3.33 17.71
N GLN A 417 -47.31 -4.30 17.89
CA GLN A 417 -47.06 -5.54 18.66
C GLN A 417 -46.08 -6.45 17.90
N LEU A 418 -44.85 -5.99 17.68
CA LEU A 418 -43.75 -6.86 17.28
C LEU A 418 -43.28 -7.62 18.52
N GLU A 419 -43.05 -8.93 18.38
CA GLU A 419 -42.61 -9.76 19.50
C GLU A 419 -41.20 -9.37 20.01
N LEU A 420 -40.41 -8.66 19.21
CA LEU A 420 -39.03 -8.31 19.54
C LEU A 420 -38.96 -7.14 20.55
N SER A 421 -38.63 -7.46 21.80
CA SER A 421 -38.39 -6.46 22.85
C SER A 421 -36.91 -6.23 23.13
N ASN A 422 -36.09 -7.29 23.07
CA ASN A 422 -34.67 -7.23 23.37
C ASN A 422 -33.88 -8.21 22.50
N SER A 423 -32.63 -7.84 22.22
CA SER A 423 -31.62 -8.66 21.58
C SER A 423 -30.36 -8.64 22.42
N LEU A 424 -29.82 -9.83 22.71
CA LEU A 424 -28.47 -9.97 23.23
C LEU A 424 -27.63 -10.74 22.21
N TYR A 425 -26.46 -10.23 21.94
CA TYR A 425 -25.45 -10.84 21.09
C TYR A 425 -24.15 -10.87 21.86
N ASP A 426 -23.56 -12.04 22.08
CA ASP A 426 -22.24 -12.18 22.70
C ASP A 426 -21.37 -13.10 21.84
N ASN A 427 -20.38 -12.49 21.19
CA ASN A 427 -19.47 -13.19 20.30
C ASN A 427 -18.08 -13.23 20.86
N SER A 428 -17.49 -14.41 20.85
CA SER A 428 -16.09 -14.63 21.12
C SER A 428 -15.41 -15.27 19.92
N TYR A 429 -14.43 -14.59 19.36
CA TYR A 429 -13.61 -15.04 18.24
C TYR A 429 -12.20 -15.31 18.74
N PHE A 430 -11.70 -16.49 18.42
CA PHE A 430 -10.36 -16.94 18.73
C PHE A 430 -9.68 -17.42 17.45
N VAL A 431 -8.51 -16.85 17.14
CA VAL A 431 -7.74 -17.17 15.95
C VAL A 431 -6.27 -17.33 16.28
N ASN A 432 -5.74 -18.52 15.98
CA ASN A 432 -4.32 -18.80 16.08
C ASN A 432 -3.74 -19.17 14.72
N THR A 433 -2.61 -18.56 14.36
CA THR A 433 -1.90 -18.89 13.13
C THR A 433 -0.42 -19.08 13.40
N LEU A 434 0.16 -20.18 12.92
CA LEU A 434 1.61 -20.42 12.89
C LEU A 434 2.07 -20.37 11.44
N ASN A 435 3.11 -19.58 11.16
CA ASN A 435 3.68 -19.40 9.84
C ASN A 435 5.18 -19.68 9.91
N MET A 436 5.69 -20.51 9.01
CA MET A 436 7.12 -20.79 8.87
C MET A 436 7.55 -20.59 7.42
N ASN A 437 8.59 -19.80 7.20
CA ASN A 437 9.12 -19.49 5.87
C ASN A 437 10.64 -19.63 5.87
N LEU A 438 11.16 -20.42 4.94
CA LEU A 438 12.58 -20.62 4.66
C LEU A 438 12.91 -20.08 3.28
N THR A 439 13.80 -19.09 3.22
CA THR A 439 14.36 -18.54 1.97
C THR A 439 15.77 -19.05 1.75
N LEU A 440 16.01 -19.63 0.57
CA LEU A 440 17.31 -20.19 0.15
C LEU A 440 17.73 -19.58 -1.20
N PRO A 441 18.48 -18.45 -1.19
CA PRO A 441 18.91 -17.76 -2.40
C PRO A 441 20.25 -18.33 -2.91
N PHE A 442 20.22 -19.40 -3.69
CA PHE A 442 21.41 -19.87 -4.39
C PHE A 442 21.74 -18.92 -5.55
N SER A 443 23.00 -18.92 -6.00
CA SER A 443 23.47 -18.02 -7.07
C SER A 443 22.71 -18.16 -8.39
N TRP A 444 22.19 -19.36 -8.68
CA TRP A 444 21.51 -19.69 -9.92
C TRP A 444 19.98 -19.69 -9.81
N ILE A 445 19.42 -19.74 -8.59
CA ILE A 445 17.99 -19.80 -8.31
C ILE A 445 17.72 -19.48 -6.83
N ARG A 446 16.56 -18.91 -6.53
CA ARG A 446 16.07 -18.72 -5.17
C ARG A 446 14.86 -19.59 -4.90
N PHE A 447 14.91 -20.38 -3.83
CA PHE A 447 13.78 -21.15 -3.32
C PHE A 447 13.15 -20.44 -2.11
N GLU A 448 11.83 -20.50 -2.00
CA GLU A 448 11.08 -20.17 -0.80
C GLU A 448 10.14 -21.32 -0.47
N LEU A 449 10.29 -21.89 0.72
CA LEU A 449 9.49 -23.02 1.19
C LEU A 449 8.82 -22.61 2.49
N GLY A 450 7.60 -23.07 2.72
CA GLY A 450 6.97 -22.80 4.00
C GLY A 450 5.63 -23.47 4.20
N GLY A 451 5.09 -23.24 5.39
CA GLY A 451 3.80 -23.76 5.80
C GLY A 451 3.08 -22.78 6.71
N GLU A 452 1.75 -22.84 6.67
CA GLU A 452 0.88 -22.09 7.57
C GLU A 452 -0.18 -23.04 8.12
N TYR A 453 -0.39 -22.99 9.43
CA TYR A 453 -1.51 -23.62 10.12
C TYR A 453 -2.35 -22.52 10.78
N ALA A 454 -3.65 -22.48 10.47
CA ALA A 454 -4.60 -21.56 11.06
C ALA A 454 -5.74 -22.34 11.73
N HIS A 455 -6.11 -21.93 12.94
CA HIS A 455 -7.25 -22.45 13.67
C HIS A 455 -8.15 -21.29 14.10
N TYR A 456 -9.43 -21.40 13.74
CA TYR A 456 -10.48 -20.46 14.07
C TYR A 456 -11.47 -21.18 15.00
N HIS A 457 -11.83 -20.51 16.07
CA HIS A 457 -12.87 -20.94 16.98
C HIS A 457 -13.75 -19.73 17.26
N THR A 458 -15.04 -19.83 16.96
CA THR A 458 -15.99 -18.78 17.24
C THR A 458 -17.15 -19.34 18.03
N ASP A 459 -17.49 -18.65 19.10
CA ASP A 459 -18.67 -18.89 19.92
C ASP A 459 -19.58 -17.69 19.75
N ASN A 460 -20.76 -17.91 19.18
CA ASN A 460 -21.79 -16.91 18.99
C ASN A 460 -22.98 -17.29 19.86
N TYR A 461 -23.22 -16.50 20.89
CA TYR A 461 -24.44 -16.55 21.68
C TYR A 461 -25.38 -15.45 21.19
N SER A 462 -26.61 -15.82 20.88
CA SER A 462 -27.62 -14.89 20.39
C SER A 462 -28.93 -15.13 21.12
N ARG A 463 -29.66 -14.09 21.49
CA ARG A 463 -30.96 -14.23 22.14
C ARG A 463 -31.95 -13.18 21.65
N TYR A 464 -33.03 -13.65 21.03
CA TYR A 464 -34.17 -12.87 20.55
C TYR A 464 -35.47 -13.59 20.93
N ASN A 465 -35.96 -13.38 22.16
CA ASN A 465 -37.02 -14.19 22.80
C ASN A 465 -36.69 -15.69 22.97
N ILE A 466 -35.97 -16.29 22.02
CA ILE A 466 -35.38 -17.63 21.99
C ILE A 466 -33.85 -17.48 21.92
N VAL A 467 -33.12 -18.39 22.57
CA VAL A 467 -31.65 -18.46 22.49
C VAL A 467 -31.26 -19.19 21.20
N ASP A 468 -30.28 -18.67 20.47
CA ASP A 468 -29.77 -19.23 19.23
C ASP A 468 -28.24 -19.17 19.28
N ASP A 469 -27.65 -20.30 19.65
CA ASP A 469 -26.21 -20.42 19.86
C ASP A 469 -25.58 -21.14 18.67
N PHE A 470 -24.43 -20.63 18.23
CA PHE A 470 -23.67 -21.20 17.13
C PHE A 470 -22.19 -21.28 17.45
N LEU A 471 -21.69 -22.51 17.56
CA LEU A 471 -20.27 -22.78 17.69
C LEU A 471 -19.67 -23.12 16.32
N TYR A 472 -18.59 -22.46 15.94
CA TYR A 472 -17.89 -22.70 14.68
C TYR A 472 -16.41 -22.98 14.92
N LYS A 473 -15.89 -24.01 14.27
CA LYS A 473 -14.47 -24.39 14.28
C LYS A 473 -13.98 -24.55 12.85
N GLU A 474 -12.86 -23.93 12.52
CA GLU A 474 -12.20 -24.13 11.23
C GLU A 474 -10.71 -24.35 11.43
N SER A 475 -10.14 -25.31 10.70
CA SER A 475 -8.70 -25.54 10.66
C SER A 475 -8.23 -25.58 9.22
N ILE A 476 -7.19 -24.80 8.92
CA ILE A 476 -6.57 -24.71 7.61
C ILE A 476 -5.09 -25.07 7.74
N GLY A 477 -4.68 -26.17 7.12
CA GLY A 477 -3.28 -26.56 7.00
C GLY A 477 -2.78 -26.30 5.59
N SER A 478 -1.56 -25.78 5.45
CA SER A 478 -1.01 -25.45 4.15
C SER A 478 0.50 -25.62 4.04
N PHE A 479 0.94 -25.92 2.82
CA PHE A 479 2.34 -25.98 2.42
C PHE A 479 2.51 -25.29 1.08
N TYR A 480 3.65 -24.63 0.87
CA TYR A 480 3.96 -23.98 -0.40
C TYR A 480 5.44 -24.11 -0.77
N ALA A 481 5.67 -23.99 -2.07
CA ALA A 481 7.00 -23.86 -2.64
C ALA A 481 6.97 -22.83 -3.77
N ASP A 482 7.88 -21.86 -3.71
CA ASP A 482 8.16 -20.92 -4.77
C ASP A 482 9.60 -21.07 -5.25
N ILE A 483 9.81 -20.93 -6.56
CA ILE A 483 11.12 -20.81 -7.20
C ILE A 483 11.18 -19.50 -7.98
N SER A 484 12.28 -18.78 -7.86
CA SER A 484 12.47 -17.52 -8.57
C SER A 484 13.88 -17.35 -9.12
N LYS A 485 13.97 -16.66 -10.25
CA LYS A 485 15.24 -16.36 -10.90
C LYS A 485 15.15 -15.03 -11.65
N THR A 486 16.21 -14.24 -11.53
CA THR A 486 16.44 -13.05 -12.35
C THR A 486 17.55 -13.36 -13.35
N TRP A 487 17.29 -13.22 -14.65
CA TRP A 487 18.30 -13.33 -15.71
C TRP A 487 18.26 -12.10 -16.60
N LYS A 488 19.37 -11.36 -16.62
CA LYS A 488 19.48 -10.06 -17.32
C LYS A 488 18.35 -9.12 -16.88
N LYS A 489 17.39 -8.85 -17.78
CA LYS A 489 16.26 -7.94 -17.59
C LYS A 489 14.96 -8.65 -17.22
N MET A 490 14.95 -9.99 -17.21
CA MET A 490 13.77 -10.81 -16.93
C MET A 490 13.83 -11.35 -15.50
N PHE A 491 12.69 -11.35 -14.82
CA PHE A 491 12.43 -12.04 -13.57
C PHE A 491 11.26 -12.99 -13.78
N LEU A 492 11.37 -14.21 -13.26
CA LEU A 492 10.29 -15.18 -13.19
C LEU A 492 10.23 -15.75 -11.79
N LYS A 493 9.01 -15.85 -11.26
CA LYS A 493 8.68 -16.61 -10.06
C LYS A 493 7.54 -17.57 -10.39
N LEU A 494 7.75 -18.85 -10.11
CA LEU A 494 6.74 -19.90 -10.22
C LEU A 494 6.48 -20.45 -8.82
N GLY A 495 5.23 -20.74 -8.52
CA GLY A 495 4.82 -21.16 -7.20
C GLY A 495 3.63 -22.10 -7.21
N VAL A 496 3.54 -22.91 -6.17
CA VAL A 496 2.36 -23.73 -5.89
C VAL A 496 2.12 -23.82 -4.39
N ARG A 497 0.85 -23.78 -4.01
CA ARG A 497 0.39 -23.97 -2.64
C ARG A 497 -0.68 -25.05 -2.56
N TYR A 498 -0.60 -25.88 -1.54
CA TYR A 498 -1.66 -26.81 -1.15
C TYR A 498 -2.31 -26.29 0.13
N GLU A 499 -3.64 -26.21 0.17
CA GLU A 499 -4.38 -25.95 1.41
C GLU A 499 -5.45 -27.04 1.62
N HIS A 500 -5.52 -27.58 2.84
CA HIS A 500 -6.61 -28.43 3.32
C HIS A 500 -7.41 -27.66 4.38
N THR A 501 -8.73 -27.61 4.23
CA THR A 501 -9.65 -26.93 5.15
C THR A 501 -10.65 -27.92 5.71
N LYS A 502 -10.83 -27.91 7.04
CA LYS A 502 -11.91 -28.60 7.74
C LYS A 502 -12.71 -27.57 8.55
N SER A 503 -14.01 -27.48 8.33
CA SER A 503 -14.91 -26.57 9.06
C SER A 503 -16.10 -27.32 9.64
N GLU A 504 -16.43 -27.03 10.89
CA GLU A 504 -17.54 -27.63 11.64
C GLU A 504 -18.38 -26.52 12.27
N GLY A 505 -19.70 -26.63 12.14
CA GLY A 505 -20.67 -25.70 12.73
C GLY A 505 -21.72 -26.45 13.53
N PHE A 506 -21.97 -25.97 14.74
CA PHE A 506 -22.88 -26.56 15.71
C PHE A 506 -23.93 -25.50 16.12
N PRO A 507 -24.97 -25.28 15.31
CA PRO A 507 -26.13 -24.48 15.70
C PRO A 507 -26.95 -25.19 16.79
N ARG A 508 -27.84 -24.43 17.43
CA ARG A 508 -28.75 -24.96 18.46
C ARG A 508 -29.60 -26.13 17.97
N GLU A 509 -30.13 -26.03 16.75
CA GLU A 509 -30.86 -27.14 16.12
C GLU A 509 -29.86 -28.19 15.62
N GLU A 510 -29.84 -29.37 16.27
CA GLU A 510 -28.91 -30.45 15.93
C GLU A 510 -28.99 -30.88 14.45
N THR A 511 -30.16 -30.77 13.83
CA THR A 511 -30.36 -31.08 12.40
C THR A 511 -29.58 -30.17 11.46
N ASN A 512 -29.15 -28.99 11.91
CA ASN A 512 -28.42 -28.01 11.11
C ASN A 512 -26.90 -28.07 11.35
N HIS A 513 -26.42 -29.06 12.12
CA HIS A 513 -24.99 -29.32 12.28
C HIS A 513 -24.35 -29.67 10.94
N PHE A 514 -23.19 -29.10 10.66
CA PHE A 514 -22.47 -29.38 9.41
C PHE A 514 -20.99 -29.62 9.65
N SER A 515 -20.41 -30.47 8.81
CA SER A 515 -18.97 -30.71 8.72
C SER A 515 -18.57 -30.71 7.25
N LYS A 516 -17.60 -29.88 6.88
CA LYS A 516 -17.07 -29.77 5.52
C LYS A 516 -15.57 -29.97 5.54
N SER A 517 -15.06 -30.72 4.57
CA SER A 517 -13.63 -30.95 4.39
C SER A 517 -13.28 -30.92 2.91
N TYR A 518 -12.27 -30.15 2.53
CA TYR A 518 -11.82 -30.04 1.15
C TYR A 518 -10.36 -29.61 1.06
N ALA A 519 -9.72 -29.92 -0.07
CA ALA A 519 -8.35 -29.51 -0.36
C ALA A 519 -8.23 -28.98 -1.79
N ASN A 520 -7.37 -27.98 -1.96
CA ASN A 520 -7.17 -27.33 -3.25
C ASN A 520 -5.69 -27.01 -3.49
N TRP A 521 -5.31 -27.02 -4.77
CA TRP A 521 -4.01 -26.56 -5.26
C TRP A 521 -4.14 -25.17 -5.87
N PHE A 522 -3.22 -24.29 -5.51
CA PHE A 522 -3.18 -22.89 -5.92
C PHE A 522 -1.86 -22.59 -6.63
N PRO A 523 -1.80 -22.73 -7.96
CA PRO A 523 -0.65 -22.32 -8.74
C PRO A 523 -0.51 -20.79 -8.80
N PHE A 524 0.72 -20.35 -8.99
CA PHE A 524 1.12 -18.95 -9.04
C PHE A 524 2.24 -18.73 -10.06
N ILE A 525 2.14 -17.66 -10.85
CA ILE A 525 3.15 -17.25 -11.82
C ILE A 525 3.30 -15.72 -11.76
N ASP A 526 4.53 -15.23 -11.67
CA ASP A 526 4.90 -13.83 -11.83
C ASP A 526 6.04 -13.71 -12.83
N ILE A 527 5.89 -12.84 -13.82
CA ILE A 527 6.91 -12.52 -14.83
C ILE A 527 7.07 -11.02 -14.89
N SER A 528 8.30 -10.54 -14.76
CA SER A 528 8.64 -9.13 -14.96
C SER A 528 9.77 -8.96 -15.97
N TYR A 529 9.62 -7.99 -16.86
CA TYR A 529 10.63 -7.62 -17.84
C TYR A 529 10.96 -6.13 -17.75
N LYS A 530 12.21 -5.83 -17.39
CA LYS A 530 12.77 -4.47 -17.42
C LYS A 530 13.14 -4.09 -18.86
N SER A 531 12.18 -3.61 -19.65
CA SER A 531 12.44 -3.24 -21.06
C SER A 531 13.45 -2.09 -21.19
N GLY A 532 13.60 -1.23 -20.17
CA GLY A 532 14.65 -0.22 -20.03
C GLY A 532 14.80 0.25 -18.58
N ASP A 533 15.65 1.25 -18.31
CA ASP A 533 15.95 1.72 -16.94
C ASP A 533 14.74 2.29 -16.20
N ASN A 534 13.70 2.67 -16.95
CA ASN A 534 12.49 3.32 -16.45
C ASN A 534 11.21 2.56 -16.79
N SER A 535 11.32 1.37 -17.38
CA SER A 535 10.19 0.67 -17.99
C SER A 535 10.14 -0.77 -17.49
N VAL A 536 9.01 -1.17 -16.91
CA VAL A 536 8.78 -2.55 -16.49
C VAL A 536 7.45 -3.05 -17.01
N LEU A 537 7.48 -4.20 -17.67
CA LEU A 537 6.31 -5.00 -18.01
C LEU A 537 6.17 -6.10 -16.98
N TYR A 538 4.96 -6.34 -16.51
CA TYR A 538 4.63 -7.35 -15.53
C TYR A 538 3.42 -8.16 -16.01
N LEU A 539 3.48 -9.47 -15.81
CA LEU A 539 2.40 -10.41 -16.06
C LEU A 539 2.31 -11.36 -14.85
N GLY A 540 1.13 -11.50 -14.27
CA GLY A 540 0.89 -12.37 -13.11
C GLY A 540 -0.36 -13.20 -13.27
N TYR A 541 -0.33 -14.44 -12.80
CA TYR A 541 -1.48 -15.32 -12.67
C TYR A 541 -1.53 -15.92 -11.26
N SER A 542 -2.72 -16.03 -10.68
CA SER A 542 -2.95 -16.86 -9.51
C SER A 542 -4.35 -17.44 -9.46
N LYS A 543 -4.45 -18.65 -8.92
CA LYS A 543 -5.71 -19.24 -8.47
C LYS A 543 -5.94 -18.93 -6.99
N ARG A 544 -7.17 -18.59 -6.61
CA ARG A 544 -7.58 -18.22 -5.25
C ARG A 544 -8.89 -18.91 -4.85
N ILE A 545 -9.22 -18.83 -3.57
CA ILE A 545 -10.44 -19.38 -2.99
C ILE A 545 -11.11 -18.33 -2.08
N ASN A 546 -12.42 -18.14 -2.18
CA ASN A 546 -13.19 -17.39 -1.20
C ASN A 546 -13.96 -18.37 -0.32
N ARG A 547 -13.61 -18.48 0.96
CA ARG A 547 -14.31 -19.35 1.91
C ARG A 547 -15.48 -18.58 2.52
N PRO A 548 -16.66 -19.22 2.71
CA PRO A 548 -17.76 -18.57 3.41
C PRO A 548 -17.31 -18.15 4.82
N GLU A 549 -17.56 -16.90 5.18
CA GLU A 549 -17.27 -16.43 6.53
C GLU A 549 -18.23 -17.06 7.55
N MET A 550 -17.83 -17.08 8.82
CA MET A 550 -18.64 -17.69 9.88
C MET A 550 -20.08 -17.13 9.90
N MET A 551 -20.26 -15.82 9.78
CA MET A 551 -21.60 -15.20 9.78
C MET A 551 -22.42 -15.61 8.55
N GLN A 552 -21.78 -15.92 7.42
CA GLN A 552 -22.48 -16.41 6.24
C GLN A 552 -22.94 -17.86 6.42
N LEU A 553 -22.32 -18.62 7.32
CA LEU A 553 -22.69 -20.01 7.63
C LEU A 553 -23.61 -20.13 8.84
N ASN A 554 -23.64 -19.11 9.71
CA ASN A 554 -24.40 -19.13 10.95
C ASN A 554 -25.90 -18.97 10.65
N PRO A 555 -26.74 -19.99 10.88
CA PRO A 555 -28.18 -19.90 10.61
C PRO A 555 -28.90 -18.98 11.62
N ALA A 556 -28.25 -18.59 12.72
CA ALA A 556 -28.87 -17.75 13.73
C ALA A 556 -29.25 -16.38 13.17
N ARG A 557 -30.49 -15.97 13.44
CA ARG A 557 -31.01 -14.68 12.97
C ARG A 557 -30.29 -13.54 13.68
N THR A 558 -29.89 -12.52 12.95
CA THR A 558 -29.34 -11.27 13.51
C THR A 558 -30.17 -10.10 13.01
N TYR A 559 -30.79 -9.36 13.93
CA TYR A 559 -31.70 -8.26 13.59
C TYR A 559 -30.93 -6.93 13.52
N SER A 560 -31.03 -6.22 12.39
CA SER A 560 -30.52 -4.85 12.29
C SER A 560 -31.49 -3.84 12.90
N ASP A 561 -32.78 -4.15 12.80
CA ASP A 561 -33.91 -3.46 13.39
C ASP A 561 -35.08 -4.45 13.55
N ALA A 562 -36.20 -4.03 14.13
CA ALA A 562 -37.34 -4.92 14.36
C ALA A 562 -38.01 -5.45 13.07
N TYR A 563 -37.69 -4.85 11.92
CA TYR A 563 -38.27 -5.17 10.61
C TYR A 563 -37.30 -5.92 9.70
N THR A 564 -36.01 -5.99 10.00
CA THR A 564 -35.00 -6.56 9.10
C THR A 564 -34.06 -7.50 9.86
N TYR A 565 -33.91 -8.74 9.37
CA TYR A 565 -32.95 -9.70 9.91
C TYR A 565 -32.10 -10.38 8.82
N LEU A 566 -30.90 -10.79 9.21
CA LEU A 566 -29.96 -11.58 8.42
C LEU A 566 -29.87 -13.00 8.99
N ALA A 567 -29.92 -14.01 8.14
CA ALA A 567 -29.67 -15.40 8.50
C ALA A 567 -28.67 -16.02 7.51
N GLY A 568 -27.64 -16.69 8.04
CA GLY A 568 -26.66 -17.40 7.24
C GLY A 568 -27.21 -18.72 6.66
N ASN A 569 -26.41 -19.33 5.80
CA ASN A 569 -26.71 -20.57 5.10
C ASN A 569 -25.59 -21.59 5.31
N SER A 570 -25.87 -22.64 6.09
CA SER A 570 -24.91 -23.70 6.39
C SER A 570 -24.51 -24.53 5.18
N LEU A 571 -25.18 -24.41 4.02
CA LEU A 571 -24.88 -25.16 2.79
C LEU A 571 -23.85 -24.46 1.88
N LEU A 572 -23.40 -23.26 2.22
CA LEU A 572 -22.50 -22.50 1.35
C LEU A 572 -21.20 -23.25 1.03
N LYS A 573 -20.79 -23.22 -0.23
CA LYS A 573 -19.53 -23.77 -0.73
C LYS A 573 -18.52 -22.62 -0.92
N PRO A 574 -17.21 -22.91 -0.86
CA PRO A 574 -16.22 -21.92 -1.25
C PRO A 574 -16.30 -21.61 -2.74
N SER A 575 -16.07 -20.36 -3.09
CA SER A 575 -15.94 -19.90 -4.48
C SER A 575 -14.48 -20.00 -4.93
N LEU A 576 -14.23 -20.32 -6.19
CA LEU A 576 -12.87 -20.31 -6.76
C LEU A 576 -12.69 -19.12 -7.70
N MET A 577 -11.47 -18.59 -7.74
CA MET A 577 -11.14 -17.44 -8.56
C MET A 577 -9.86 -17.67 -9.37
N ASP A 578 -9.90 -17.31 -10.64
CA ASP A 578 -8.72 -17.21 -11.51
C ASP A 578 -8.44 -15.73 -11.77
N TYR A 579 -7.25 -15.27 -11.40
CA TYR A 579 -6.82 -13.87 -11.52
C TYR A 579 -5.62 -13.76 -12.46
N LEU A 580 -5.76 -12.96 -13.52
CA LEU A 580 -4.71 -12.61 -14.47
C LEU A 580 -4.47 -11.11 -14.44
N GLU A 581 -3.22 -10.66 -14.38
CA GLU A 581 -2.87 -9.24 -14.39
C GLU A 581 -1.73 -8.96 -15.36
N PHE A 582 -1.89 -7.93 -16.17
CA PHE A 582 -0.84 -7.29 -16.94
C PHE A 582 -0.63 -5.87 -16.42
N ARG A 583 0.63 -5.45 -16.28
CA ARG A 583 0.98 -4.07 -15.90
C ARG A 583 2.17 -3.56 -16.70
N TYR A 584 2.09 -2.31 -17.14
CA TYR A 584 3.20 -1.56 -17.70
C TYR A 584 3.48 -0.32 -16.86
N GLN A 585 4.69 -0.22 -16.34
CA GLN A 585 5.20 0.94 -15.63
C GLN A 585 6.19 1.67 -16.53
N TYR A 586 6.01 2.99 -16.71
CA TYR A 586 6.99 3.88 -17.33
C TYR A 586 7.22 5.11 -16.46
N LYS A 587 8.39 5.22 -15.80
CA LYS A 587 8.69 6.28 -14.82
C LYS A 587 7.59 6.38 -13.75
N THR A 588 6.75 7.41 -13.79
CA THR A 588 5.65 7.66 -12.86
C THR A 588 4.27 7.30 -13.42
N LEU A 589 4.19 6.82 -14.66
CA LEU A 589 2.97 6.31 -15.28
C LEU A 589 2.86 4.79 -15.03
N SER A 590 1.74 4.35 -14.48
CA SER A 590 1.37 2.94 -14.33
C SER A 590 0.09 2.68 -15.11
N ILE A 591 0.10 1.66 -15.97
CA ILE A 591 -1.08 1.15 -16.67
C ILE A 591 -1.23 -0.32 -16.31
N GLY A 592 -2.39 -0.75 -15.84
CA GLY A 592 -2.69 -2.12 -15.47
C GLY A 592 -4.00 -2.58 -16.11
N VAL A 593 -4.06 -3.85 -16.48
CA VAL A 593 -5.27 -4.53 -16.92
C VAL A 593 -5.32 -5.87 -16.19
N SER A 594 -6.42 -6.18 -15.53
CA SER A 594 -6.62 -7.47 -14.87
C SER A 594 -7.95 -8.10 -15.27
N TYR A 595 -7.95 -9.41 -15.38
CA TYR A 595 -9.14 -10.22 -15.60
C TYR A 595 -9.31 -11.19 -14.43
N MET A 596 -10.53 -11.28 -13.92
CA MET A 596 -10.89 -12.20 -12.84
C MET A 596 -12.14 -12.97 -13.22
N TYR A 597 -12.07 -14.30 -13.10
CA TYR A 597 -13.24 -15.16 -13.18
C TYR A 597 -13.52 -15.75 -11.80
N THR A 598 -14.76 -15.60 -11.31
CA THR A 598 -15.24 -16.18 -10.05
C THR A 598 -16.36 -17.16 -10.34
N SER A 599 -16.21 -18.41 -9.90
CA SER A 599 -17.25 -19.44 -9.95
C SER A 599 -17.92 -19.63 -8.59
N ASP A 600 -19.21 -19.93 -8.58
CA ASP A 600 -19.99 -20.21 -7.36
C ASP A 600 -19.87 -19.10 -6.30
N GLY A 601 -19.85 -17.85 -6.74
CA GLY A 601 -19.81 -16.65 -5.90
C GLY A 601 -21.02 -16.58 -4.96
N ILE A 602 -20.76 -16.14 -3.74
CA ILE A 602 -21.76 -15.97 -2.68
C ILE A 602 -22.42 -14.60 -2.84
N GLY A 603 -23.72 -14.58 -3.17
CA GLY A 603 -24.55 -13.37 -3.20
C GLY A 603 -25.36 -13.21 -1.91
N LEU A 604 -25.71 -11.97 -1.56
CA LEU A 604 -26.70 -11.65 -0.52
C LEU A 604 -28.06 -11.43 -1.20
N LEU A 605 -29.04 -12.24 -0.84
CA LEU A 605 -30.41 -12.17 -1.33
C LEU A 605 -31.28 -11.52 -0.27
N VAL A 606 -32.26 -10.72 -0.71
CA VAL A 606 -33.19 -10.01 0.17
C VAL A 606 -34.61 -10.46 -0.19
N ASN A 607 -35.31 -11.02 0.78
CA ASN A 607 -36.67 -11.51 0.66
C ASN A 607 -37.58 -10.68 1.57
N ASP A 608 -38.61 -10.03 1.02
CA ASP A 608 -39.64 -9.35 1.82
C ASP A 608 -40.72 -10.38 2.17
N ASN A 609 -40.86 -10.69 3.46
CA ASN A 609 -41.83 -11.67 3.95
C ASN A 609 -43.20 -11.02 4.15
N GLU A 610 -44.28 -11.79 4.02
CA GLU A 610 -45.67 -11.31 4.16
C GLU A 610 -45.97 -10.65 5.51
N ASN A 611 -45.18 -10.97 6.55
CA ASN A 611 -45.34 -10.47 7.94
C ASN A 611 -44.68 -9.11 8.20
N SER A 612 -44.45 -8.28 7.17
CA SER A 612 -43.79 -6.97 7.25
C SER A 612 -42.30 -6.98 7.62
N GLN A 613 -41.69 -8.15 7.80
CA GLN A 613 -40.25 -8.31 8.02
C GLN A 613 -39.51 -8.62 6.70
N THR A 614 -38.29 -8.13 6.59
CA THR A 614 -37.37 -8.37 5.48
C THR A 614 -36.26 -9.31 5.93
N GLU A 615 -36.10 -10.44 5.26
CA GLU A 615 -35.04 -11.41 5.47
C GLU A 615 -33.89 -11.19 4.48
N GLN A 616 -32.66 -11.27 4.98
CA GLN A 616 -31.46 -11.31 4.17
C GLN A 616 -30.76 -12.66 4.36
N THR A 617 -30.34 -13.31 3.28
CA THR A 617 -29.61 -14.59 3.35
C THR A 617 -28.57 -14.74 2.25
N TYR A 618 -27.66 -15.70 2.38
CA TYR A 618 -26.55 -15.92 1.47
C TYR A 618 -26.76 -17.17 0.59
N SER A 619 -26.37 -17.09 -0.68
CA SER A 619 -26.46 -18.22 -1.62
C SER A 619 -25.30 -18.25 -2.60
N ASN A 620 -24.79 -19.44 -2.94
CA ASN A 620 -23.84 -19.64 -4.05
C ASN A 620 -24.57 -19.57 -5.40
N CYS A 621 -24.98 -18.38 -5.80
CA CYS A 621 -25.79 -18.21 -7.01
C CYS A 621 -25.13 -17.37 -8.10
N ILE A 622 -23.97 -16.74 -7.87
CA ILE A 622 -23.41 -15.75 -8.80
C ILE A 622 -22.09 -16.22 -9.40
N SER A 623 -21.97 -16.27 -10.71
CA SER A 623 -20.69 -16.41 -11.41
C SER A 623 -20.33 -15.13 -12.15
N THR A 624 -19.11 -14.62 -11.99
CA THR A 624 -18.74 -13.27 -12.45
C THR A 624 -17.45 -13.27 -13.27
N ASN A 625 -17.49 -12.60 -14.42
CA ASN A 625 -16.31 -12.18 -15.17
C ASN A 625 -16.08 -10.70 -14.91
N SER A 626 -14.91 -10.34 -14.41
CA SER A 626 -14.52 -8.94 -14.16
C SER A 626 -13.29 -8.59 -14.99
N LEU A 627 -13.38 -7.53 -15.78
CA LEU A 627 -12.26 -6.95 -16.52
C LEU A 627 -12.01 -5.53 -16.00
N MET A 628 -10.86 -5.32 -15.39
CA MET A 628 -10.50 -4.05 -14.77
C MET A 628 -9.29 -3.42 -15.44
N GLY A 629 -9.41 -2.15 -15.83
CA GLY A 629 -8.33 -1.30 -16.30
C GLY A 629 -7.99 -0.21 -15.27
N ASN A 630 -6.70 -0.02 -15.01
CA ASN A 630 -6.20 0.96 -14.05
C ASN A 630 -5.12 1.81 -14.70
N VAL A 631 -5.22 3.13 -14.56
CA VAL A 631 -4.18 4.07 -14.97
C VAL A 631 -3.87 4.97 -13.79
N SER A 632 -2.59 5.14 -13.47
CA SER A 632 -2.16 6.15 -12.51
C SER A 632 -0.94 6.90 -13.01
N TYR A 633 -0.88 8.19 -12.67
CA TYR A 633 0.21 9.06 -13.06
C TYR A 633 0.56 9.99 -11.90
N ILE A 634 1.85 10.05 -11.57
CA ILE A 634 2.39 11.05 -10.65
C ILE A 634 3.18 12.09 -11.42
N TYR A 635 2.77 13.34 -11.26
CA TYR A 635 3.53 14.53 -11.61
C TYR A 635 4.17 15.13 -10.37
N SER A 636 5.45 15.46 -10.46
CA SER A 636 6.17 16.16 -9.40
C SER A 636 7.12 17.15 -10.05
N HIS A 637 6.91 18.44 -9.79
CA HIS A 637 7.78 19.50 -10.26
C HIS A 637 7.88 20.63 -9.23
N ASN A 638 9.11 20.97 -8.84
CA ASN A 638 9.42 21.94 -7.79
C ASN A 638 8.63 21.69 -6.49
N ARG A 639 7.66 22.54 -6.18
CA ARG A 639 6.84 22.49 -4.97
C ARG A 639 5.49 21.79 -5.17
N CYS A 640 5.12 21.50 -6.42
CA CYS A 640 3.82 20.95 -6.78
C CYS A 640 3.93 19.44 -7.05
N ASN A 641 3.04 18.67 -6.45
CA ASN A 641 2.86 17.26 -6.73
C ASN A 641 1.39 17.01 -7.05
N ALA A 642 1.13 16.24 -8.10
CA ALA A 642 -0.19 15.77 -8.47
C ALA A 642 -0.13 14.26 -8.71
N ALA A 643 -1.05 13.50 -8.16
CA ALA A 643 -1.25 12.10 -8.46
C ALA A 643 -2.69 11.90 -8.94
N ILE A 644 -2.86 11.35 -10.13
CA ILE A 644 -4.18 11.04 -10.70
C ILE A 644 -4.26 9.53 -10.87
N GLN A 645 -5.40 8.95 -10.51
CA GLN A 645 -5.69 7.54 -10.75
C GLN A 645 -7.11 7.37 -11.28
N LEU A 646 -7.25 6.60 -12.35
CA LEU A 646 -8.51 6.18 -12.95
C LEU A 646 -8.59 4.66 -12.88
N SER A 647 -9.73 4.15 -12.41
CA SER A 647 -10.06 2.74 -12.42
C SER A 647 -11.39 2.53 -13.14
N VAL A 648 -11.43 1.56 -14.05
CA VAL A 648 -12.61 1.17 -14.81
C VAL A 648 -12.74 -0.34 -14.68
N ASN A 649 -13.85 -0.82 -14.13
CA ASN A 649 -14.19 -2.23 -14.00
C ASN A 649 -15.43 -2.51 -14.85
N TYR A 650 -15.38 -3.54 -15.69
CA TYR A 650 -16.54 -4.09 -16.37
C TYR A 650 -16.83 -5.48 -15.80
N ASN A 651 -18.02 -5.64 -15.24
CA ASN A 651 -18.48 -6.90 -14.68
C ASN A 651 -19.57 -7.49 -15.55
N LYS A 652 -19.51 -8.80 -15.78
CA LYS A 652 -20.56 -9.58 -16.43
C LYS A 652 -20.83 -10.82 -15.58
N SER A 653 -22.00 -10.83 -14.95
CA SER A 653 -22.38 -11.84 -13.99
C SER A 653 -23.52 -12.71 -14.53
N LYS A 654 -23.66 -13.92 -13.99
CA LYS A 654 -24.78 -14.82 -14.21
C LYS A 654 -25.30 -15.28 -12.86
N SER A 655 -26.62 -15.25 -12.68
CA SER A 655 -27.30 -15.78 -11.51
C SER A 655 -27.92 -17.14 -11.82
N SER A 656 -27.79 -18.12 -10.93
CA SER A 656 -28.63 -19.33 -10.93
C SER A 656 -29.92 -19.16 -10.13
N ASP A 657 -30.02 -18.08 -9.35
CA ASP A 657 -31.23 -17.71 -8.62
C ASP A 657 -32.17 -16.92 -9.53
N LEU A 658 -33.41 -17.41 -9.67
CA LEU A 658 -34.43 -16.85 -10.55
C LEU A 658 -35.03 -15.54 -10.03
N SER A 659 -34.89 -15.24 -8.73
CA SER A 659 -35.39 -13.99 -8.14
C SER A 659 -34.62 -12.75 -8.64
N LEU A 660 -33.40 -12.95 -9.15
CA LEU A 660 -32.55 -11.90 -9.71
C LEU A 660 -32.82 -11.74 -11.21
N ASN A 661 -33.13 -10.52 -11.66
CA ASN A 661 -33.36 -10.25 -13.07
C ASN A 661 -32.07 -10.42 -13.90
N SER A 662 -32.05 -11.46 -14.75
CA SER A 662 -30.91 -11.82 -15.60
C SER A 662 -30.42 -10.73 -16.56
N GLY A 663 -31.28 -9.76 -16.93
CA GLY A 663 -30.94 -8.65 -17.81
C GLY A 663 -30.12 -7.53 -17.16
N ALA A 664 -30.03 -7.52 -15.82
CA ALA A 664 -29.41 -6.43 -15.05
C ALA A 664 -28.13 -6.89 -14.32
N LEU A 665 -27.33 -7.78 -14.94
CA LEU A 665 -26.12 -8.39 -14.34
C LEU A 665 -24.81 -8.04 -15.05
N GLU A 666 -24.83 -7.10 -16.00
CA GLU A 666 -23.64 -6.59 -16.68
C GLU A 666 -23.55 -5.07 -16.66
N GLY A 667 -22.36 -4.53 -16.37
CA GLY A 667 -22.16 -3.09 -16.39
C GLY A 667 -20.76 -2.64 -15.98
N PHE A 668 -20.54 -1.33 -16.09
CA PHE A 668 -19.29 -0.70 -15.70
C PHE A 668 -19.41 -0.11 -14.30
N CYS A 669 -18.35 -0.20 -13.50
CA CYS A 669 -18.14 0.59 -12.30
C CYS A 669 -16.78 1.30 -12.44
N SER A 670 -16.70 2.58 -12.11
CA SER A 670 -15.47 3.35 -12.33
C SER A 670 -15.31 4.45 -11.31
N PHE A 671 -14.07 4.82 -11.02
CA PHE A 671 -13.77 5.99 -10.22
C PHE A 671 -12.50 6.68 -10.67
N VAL A 672 -12.43 7.98 -10.38
CA VAL A 672 -11.20 8.77 -10.51
C VAL A 672 -10.84 9.37 -9.16
N THR A 673 -9.55 9.33 -8.83
CA THR A 673 -8.97 10.07 -7.71
C THR A 673 -7.91 11.04 -8.20
N THR A 674 -7.80 12.16 -7.51
CA THR A 674 -6.76 13.16 -7.75
C THR A 674 -6.26 13.67 -6.41
N ASN A 675 -4.97 13.50 -6.14
CA ASN A 675 -4.28 14.06 -4.97
C ASN A 675 -3.38 15.19 -5.44
N LEU A 676 -3.54 16.38 -4.90
CA LEU A 676 -2.71 17.54 -5.16
C LEU A 676 -2.00 17.93 -3.87
N SER A 677 -0.74 18.35 -3.96
CA SER A 677 -0.06 18.98 -2.85
C SER A 677 0.92 20.05 -3.31
N TYR A 678 1.03 21.09 -2.51
CA TYR A 678 1.90 22.23 -2.75
C TYR A 678 2.70 22.55 -1.49
N ARG A 679 4.03 22.45 -1.59
CA ARG A 679 4.95 22.75 -0.51
C ARG A 679 5.12 24.26 -0.35
N ILE A 680 4.78 24.80 0.82
CA ILE A 680 4.91 26.22 1.15
C ILE A 680 6.16 26.42 2.02
N GLY A 681 7.22 26.95 1.40
CA GLY A 681 8.53 27.06 2.05
C GLY A 681 9.09 25.70 2.47
N SER A 682 9.83 25.64 3.57
CA SER A 682 10.34 24.37 4.14
C SER A 682 9.41 23.73 5.18
N LYS A 683 8.34 24.43 5.58
CA LYS A 683 7.54 24.09 6.77
C LYS A 683 6.08 23.78 6.51
N GLY A 684 5.48 24.32 5.44
CA GLY A 684 4.06 24.16 5.14
C GLY A 684 3.79 23.19 3.99
N LEU A 685 2.67 22.49 4.03
CA LEU A 685 2.13 21.70 2.92
C LEU A 685 0.63 21.95 2.82
N ALA A 686 0.17 22.53 1.73
CA ALA A 686 -1.24 22.49 1.37
C ALA A 686 -1.49 21.22 0.54
N TYR A 687 -2.62 20.56 0.75
CA TYR A 687 -3.00 19.37 -0.02
C TYR A 687 -4.50 19.31 -0.25
N ALA A 688 -4.89 18.64 -1.32
CA ALA A 688 -6.27 18.39 -1.68
C ALA A 688 -6.40 16.97 -2.25
N ARG A 689 -7.53 16.33 -1.99
CA ARG A 689 -7.89 15.02 -2.52
C ARG A 689 -9.30 15.09 -3.06
N TYR A 690 -9.47 14.72 -4.32
CA TYR A 690 -10.76 14.61 -4.96
C TYR A 690 -11.00 13.16 -5.36
N LEU A 691 -12.18 12.64 -5.04
CA LEU A 691 -12.68 11.33 -5.43
C LEU A 691 -14.01 11.55 -6.14
N TYR A 692 -14.18 10.90 -7.29
CA TYR A 692 -15.46 10.83 -7.99
C TYR A 692 -15.71 9.39 -8.43
N TYR A 693 -16.81 8.81 -7.95
CA TYR A 693 -17.34 7.56 -8.47
C TYR A 693 -18.37 7.86 -9.56
N PHE A 694 -18.20 7.23 -10.71
CA PHE A 694 -19.16 7.29 -11.81
C PHE A 694 -20.39 6.44 -11.48
N PRO A 695 -21.58 6.77 -12.02
CA PRO A 695 -22.70 5.85 -11.92
C PRO A 695 -22.32 4.54 -12.62
N GLY A 696 -22.76 3.42 -12.07
CA GLY A 696 -22.27 2.14 -12.54
C GLY A 696 -22.94 0.96 -11.88
N GLN A 697 -22.46 -0.23 -12.20
CA GLN A 697 -23.04 -1.48 -11.73
C GLN A 697 -21.96 -2.45 -11.30
N GLU A 698 -22.22 -3.14 -10.20
CA GLU A 698 -21.42 -4.26 -9.71
C GLU A 698 -22.36 -5.41 -9.36
N GLN A 699 -22.20 -6.55 -10.04
CA GLN A 699 -23.14 -7.67 -9.96
C GLN A 699 -24.58 -7.21 -10.25
N TYR A 700 -25.49 -7.30 -9.27
CA TYR A 700 -26.89 -6.88 -9.37
C TYR A 700 -27.16 -5.48 -8.76
N ILE A 701 -26.14 -4.83 -8.20
CA ILE A 701 -26.25 -3.53 -7.51
C ILE A 701 -25.89 -2.41 -8.47
N HIS A 702 -26.76 -1.42 -8.60
CA HIS A 702 -26.57 -0.23 -9.43
C HIS A 702 -26.27 0.97 -8.55
N TYR A 703 -25.05 1.51 -8.64
CA TYR A 703 -24.59 2.67 -7.89
C TYR A 703 -24.85 3.97 -8.64
N ASN A 704 -25.32 4.98 -7.90
CA ASN A 704 -25.32 6.36 -8.36
C ASN A 704 -23.94 7.00 -8.15
N SER A 705 -23.67 8.09 -8.87
CA SER A 705 -22.46 8.86 -8.64
C SER A 705 -22.43 9.50 -7.25
N PHE A 706 -21.23 9.61 -6.72
CA PHE A 706 -20.91 10.38 -5.52
C PHE A 706 -19.49 10.92 -5.61
N GLN A 707 -19.21 11.93 -4.81
CA GLN A 707 -17.93 12.62 -4.81
C GLN A 707 -17.50 13.03 -3.40
N ASN A 708 -16.20 13.13 -3.21
CA ASN A 708 -15.58 13.63 -1.98
C ASN A 708 -14.43 14.57 -2.37
N LEU A 709 -14.52 15.83 -1.92
CA LEU A 709 -13.39 16.77 -1.96
C LEU A 709 -12.90 16.98 -0.53
N SER A 710 -11.64 16.66 -0.28
CA SER A 710 -10.96 16.93 0.97
C SER A 710 -9.83 17.91 0.76
N ILE A 711 -9.67 18.89 1.64
CA ILE A 711 -8.58 19.87 1.59
C ILE A 711 -7.91 19.95 2.95
N GLY A 712 -6.61 20.22 2.98
CA GLY A 712 -5.89 20.32 4.23
C GLY A 712 -4.58 21.07 4.13
N PHE A 713 -4.06 21.36 5.32
CA PHE A 713 -2.87 22.15 5.52
C PHE A 713 -2.10 21.59 6.71
N ASN A 714 -0.83 21.26 6.46
CA ASN A 714 0.09 20.76 7.45
C ASN A 714 1.23 21.76 7.64
N TRP A 715 1.52 22.13 8.88
CA TRP A 715 2.57 23.10 9.19
C TRP A 715 3.48 22.63 10.32
N VAL A 716 4.79 22.70 10.06
CA VAL A 716 5.83 22.28 10.97
C VAL A 716 6.44 23.48 11.70
N LEU A 717 6.36 23.47 13.03
CA LEU A 717 6.73 24.53 13.96
C LEU A 717 7.82 24.04 14.94
N MET A 718 8.38 24.96 15.73
CA MET A 718 9.30 24.67 16.83
C MET A 718 10.48 23.75 16.47
N LYS A 719 11.18 24.04 15.35
CA LYS A 719 12.29 23.21 14.83
C LYS A 719 11.88 21.73 14.67
N ASN A 720 10.75 21.50 14.02
CA ASN A 720 10.16 20.19 13.73
C ASN A 720 9.60 19.42 14.94
N LYS A 721 9.44 20.10 16.09
CA LYS A 721 8.85 19.49 17.29
C LYS A 721 7.33 19.62 17.35
N LEU A 722 6.74 20.64 16.74
CA LEU A 722 5.29 20.84 16.80
C LEU A 722 4.72 20.81 15.39
N ILE A 723 3.65 20.06 15.18
CA ILE A 723 3.01 19.89 13.87
C ILE A 723 1.53 20.18 14.03
N LEU A 724 1.04 21.15 13.27
CA LEU A 724 -0.36 21.49 13.17
C LEU A 724 -0.89 20.97 11.83
N ASP A 725 -1.89 20.11 11.88
CA ASP A 725 -2.64 19.65 10.72
C ASP A 725 -4.08 20.12 10.82
N VAL A 726 -4.58 20.80 9.79
CA VAL A 726 -5.97 21.24 9.69
C VAL A 726 -6.51 20.77 8.36
N ASN A 727 -7.58 19.98 8.36
CA ASN A 727 -8.20 19.49 7.14
C ASN A 727 -9.72 19.45 7.23
N VAL A 728 -10.38 19.58 6.08
CA VAL A 728 -11.82 19.44 5.92
C VAL A 728 -12.06 18.28 4.96
N ASN A 729 -12.66 17.20 5.47
CA ASN A 729 -13.11 16.05 4.68
C ASN A 729 -14.54 16.29 4.18
N ASP A 730 -14.81 15.87 2.94
CA ASP A 730 -16.09 16.05 2.25
C ASP A 730 -16.61 17.50 2.33
N LEU A 731 -15.81 18.43 1.81
CA LEU A 731 -16.05 19.88 1.86
C LEU A 731 -17.47 20.27 1.41
N PHE A 732 -18.02 19.56 0.42
CA PHE A 732 -19.34 19.79 -0.16
C PHE A 732 -20.48 19.02 0.52
N GLY A 733 -20.18 18.06 1.39
CA GLY A 733 -21.20 17.21 2.01
C GLY A 733 -21.94 16.38 0.97
N THR A 734 -21.21 15.69 0.09
CA THR A 734 -21.78 14.90 -1.03
C THR A 734 -21.41 13.42 -0.97
N TYR A 735 -20.64 13.00 0.03
CA TYR A 735 -20.12 11.65 0.13
C TYR A 735 -21.11 10.69 0.79
N TYR A 736 -22.20 10.39 0.07
CA TYR A 736 -23.25 9.45 0.45
C TYR A 736 -23.28 8.26 -0.52
N ASN A 737 -23.49 7.06 0.00
CA ASN A 737 -23.72 5.88 -0.84
C ASN A 737 -25.20 5.87 -1.28
N ARG A 738 -25.44 5.70 -2.58
CA ARG A 738 -26.78 5.60 -3.15
C ARG A 738 -26.75 4.50 -4.19
N ASN A 739 -27.62 3.51 -4.04
CA ASN A 739 -27.69 2.39 -4.96
C ASN A 739 -29.11 1.85 -5.07
N HIS A 740 -29.36 1.00 -6.07
CA HIS A 740 -30.59 0.25 -6.20
C HIS A 740 -30.36 -1.16 -6.74
N VAL A 741 -31.32 -2.05 -6.48
CA VAL A 741 -31.37 -3.42 -6.99
C VAL A 741 -32.73 -3.64 -7.65
N VAL A 742 -32.73 -4.29 -8.81
CA VAL A 742 -33.95 -4.62 -9.55
C VAL A 742 -34.25 -6.11 -9.37
N TYR A 743 -35.28 -6.41 -8.59
CA TYR A 743 -35.85 -7.75 -8.44
C TYR A 743 -36.98 -7.95 -9.46
N GLU A 744 -37.48 -9.18 -9.59
CA GLU A 744 -38.60 -9.49 -10.49
C GLU A 744 -39.88 -8.72 -10.11
N ASN A 745 -40.13 -8.54 -8.81
CA ASN A 745 -41.37 -7.98 -8.27
C ASN A 745 -41.23 -6.56 -7.68
N CYS A 746 -40.02 -6.04 -7.51
CA CYS A 746 -39.79 -4.72 -6.93
C CYS A 746 -38.44 -4.09 -7.31
N VAL A 747 -38.33 -2.78 -7.14
CA VAL A 747 -37.06 -2.05 -7.15
C VAL A 747 -36.72 -1.61 -5.73
N PHE A 748 -35.58 -2.06 -5.22
CA PHE A 748 -35.07 -1.66 -3.92
C PHE A 748 -34.06 -0.52 -4.07
N ASN A 749 -34.37 0.65 -3.51
CA ASN A 749 -33.49 1.83 -3.47
C ASN A 749 -32.92 2.04 -2.07
N ASN A 750 -31.61 2.22 -1.97
CA ASN A 750 -30.89 2.49 -0.74
C ASN A 750 -30.14 3.82 -0.82
N ARG A 751 -30.23 4.62 0.25
CA ARG A 751 -29.39 5.80 0.49
C ARG A 751 -28.82 5.71 1.89
N ASN A 752 -27.50 5.89 1.99
CA ASN A 752 -26.78 5.81 3.24
C ASN A 752 -25.85 7.03 3.43
N ASP A 753 -26.06 7.75 4.53
CA ASP A 753 -25.22 8.84 5.01
C ASP A 753 -24.44 8.44 6.28
N TYR A 754 -23.12 8.39 6.16
CA TYR A 754 -22.18 8.03 7.23
C TYR A 754 -21.59 9.25 7.96
N ASP A 755 -22.14 10.46 7.83
CA ASP A 755 -21.65 11.68 8.50
C ASP A 755 -20.17 11.97 8.20
N ASN A 756 -19.81 11.86 6.92
CA ASN A 756 -18.43 11.94 6.47
C ASN A 756 -17.84 13.36 6.53
N ARG A 757 -18.68 14.40 6.38
CA ARG A 757 -18.23 15.80 6.41
C ARG A 757 -17.67 16.17 7.77
N CYS A 758 -16.40 16.53 7.81
CA CYS A 758 -15.69 16.75 9.06
C CYS A 758 -14.60 17.81 8.91
N LEU A 759 -14.56 18.79 9.83
CA LEU A 759 -13.36 19.58 10.08
C LEU A 759 -12.49 18.84 11.11
N ASN A 760 -11.23 18.64 10.82
CA ASN A 760 -10.25 18.01 11.70
C ASN A 760 -9.11 19.00 11.98
N ILE A 761 -8.79 19.19 13.25
CA ILE A 761 -7.66 19.98 13.72
C ILE A 761 -6.83 19.07 14.62
N LYS A 762 -5.59 18.81 14.26
CA LYS A 762 -4.69 17.93 14.98
C LYS A 762 -3.38 18.63 15.31
N LEU A 763 -2.97 18.52 16.56
CA LEU A 763 -1.69 19.00 17.05
C LEU A 763 -0.85 17.81 17.48
N THR A 764 0.37 17.71 16.96
CA THR A 764 1.33 16.67 17.34
C THR A 764 2.61 17.31 17.86
N TYR A 765 3.02 16.94 19.08
CA TYR A 765 4.28 17.35 19.69
C TYR A 765 5.25 16.17 19.76
N LYS A 766 6.42 16.32 19.13
CA LYS A 766 7.51 15.36 19.07
C LYS A 766 8.58 15.70 20.11
N PHE A 767 9.07 14.69 20.83
CA PHE A 767 10.14 14.80 21.82
C PHE A 767 11.14 13.65 21.69
N GLY A 768 12.31 13.78 22.31
CA GLY A 768 13.41 12.81 22.19
C GLY A 768 14.52 13.23 21.22
N ASN A 769 15.40 12.28 20.91
CA ASN A 769 16.62 12.50 20.13
C ASN A 769 16.36 12.54 18.62
N HIS A 770 15.67 13.59 18.16
CA HIS A 770 15.45 13.89 16.74
C HIS A 770 16.69 14.41 15.99
N LYS A 771 17.87 14.44 16.62
CA LYS A 771 19.11 14.91 15.98
C LYS A 771 19.71 13.81 15.10
N VAL A 772 19.19 13.68 13.88
CA VAL A 772 19.95 13.07 12.79
C VAL A 772 20.95 14.14 12.30
N LYS A 773 22.24 13.98 12.63
CA LYS A 773 23.28 14.48 11.71
C LYS A 773 23.17 13.62 10.46
N HIS A 774 22.86 14.22 9.32
CA HIS A 774 23.05 13.57 8.03
C HIS A 774 24.55 13.30 7.86
N ASN A 775 24.99 12.12 8.25
CA ASN A 775 26.05 11.46 7.49
C ASN A 775 25.31 10.70 6.39
N ASN A 776 25.51 11.12 5.14
CA ASN A 776 25.20 10.27 3.99
C ASN A 776 26.13 9.06 4.09
N VAL A 777 25.70 8.03 4.81
CA VAL A 777 26.26 6.70 4.57
C VAL A 777 25.54 6.22 3.31
N ASP A 778 26.29 6.18 2.22
CA ASP A 778 25.89 5.49 0.99
C ASP A 778 25.43 4.08 1.35
N ILE A 779 24.12 3.86 1.35
CA ILE A 779 23.58 2.53 1.14
C ILE A 779 23.47 2.38 -0.36
N ASN A 780 24.60 2.04 -0.98
CA ASN A 780 24.63 1.56 -2.35
C ASN A 780 23.93 0.20 -2.36
N ILE A 781 22.68 0.13 -2.83
CA ILE A 781 21.87 -1.12 -2.87
C ILE A 781 22.25 -2.00 -4.08
N SER A 782 23.46 -1.84 -4.61
CA SER A 782 24.02 -2.76 -5.59
C SER A 782 25.34 -3.32 -5.06
N ASN A 783 25.31 -4.63 -4.82
CA ASN A 783 26.42 -5.57 -4.60
C ASN A 783 26.60 -6.06 -3.17
N ASN A 784 26.20 -7.32 -2.99
CA ASN A 784 26.80 -8.27 -2.07
C ASN A 784 28.34 -8.14 -2.06
N ARG A 785 28.91 -7.86 -0.89
CA ARG A 785 29.96 -8.66 -0.18
C ARG A 785 30.73 -7.78 0.81
N LEU A 786 30.77 -8.25 2.05
CA LEU A 786 31.68 -7.81 3.12
C LEU A 786 33.14 -8.27 2.82
N PRO A 787 34.16 -7.73 3.52
CA PRO A 787 35.45 -7.36 2.97
C PRO A 787 36.46 -8.51 2.85
N ASN A 788 37.37 -8.40 1.89
CA ASN A 788 38.66 -9.10 1.92
C ASN A 788 39.64 -8.30 2.77
N ILE A 789 40.09 -8.90 3.86
CA ILE A 789 41.24 -8.48 4.67
C ILE A 789 42.51 -9.06 4.03
N ASN A 790 43.44 -8.18 3.67
CA ASN A 790 44.90 -8.32 3.49
C ASN A 790 45.34 -6.96 2.90
N LYS A 791 46.00 -6.02 3.59
CA LYS A 791 46.80 -6.01 4.84
C LYS A 791 46.27 -4.97 5.82
#